data_AF-A0A8T1CFA6-F1
#
_entry.id   AF-A0A8T1CFA6-F1
#
_cell.length_a   1.000
_cell.length_b   1.000
_cell.length_c   1.000
_cell.angle_alpha   90.00
_cell.angle_beta   90.00
_cell.angle_gamma   90.00
#
_symmetry.space_group_name_H-M   'P 1'
#
loop_
_entity.id
_entity.type
_entity.pdbx_description
1 polymer ?
#
loop_
_entity_poly.entity_id
_entity_poly.type
_entity_poly.pdbx_seq_one_letter_code
_entity_poly.pdbx_strand_id
1 'polypeptide(L)'
;MLGMDLHFAVLPEDEWHMTLVTKDELRELSVTAVQEAVESLSTRCFAIGLGGGNGATRDLSPTGVYFVVFVWPKAQAFRTKHGLPLKDFHLSVSTANRHDIDKTSDTLMDNSSLESLDRSALEALSRQVMLEHKPERALEIAALLYRPKLAMLSYGYLVERMARRPLQDGDEGRDSALWRHCCAQLSKCAGLTEWGPVFVDGEIEQVPPGLRSILCRTWSIPAWIIVRNCTQNTSIALSYPSRERLMTPYTPVGNPMEQNTLPRFFRWIVPFQLAAMSTPRNRDDIRCLCYSLHVRHVVTLTEEEPLPATWFDGLPNIKNAFLPVANYKAPSIPQIDMFMRLCCSSSPTGAPVLVHCGGGKGRAGTMVACYLVAFGFKPPPLKLLLSDGTASNEDWFQPAMTAAEAIQALRSMRPGSIETKEQEVAVSKFCSLLWKRRGVFSPDPAQQMPSRPEITGKPIETTDLLVLCGIPGSGKSSFRQALAKRIMASRAAPITVRSSNTLYQPWTEIHSDEIGRKGCERSIGQGSIRRAILDRCNGVAADRKLFLSLAATWSQHATAVVFDIPTKLCETRAMQRVDHPTLPPGRRVGFAIHQHSSTFEFPKLDEGFLTIIRITSVEAALELVDLLSPPLPLLKFPRTQHLIDLGAATSDDLISDFNSISLPVDENTTIVIAEKNRSHAINSESHRQFRDLDSFLNSHRAVLYEILHRDPLFPGRFILYGEWLAATHSIPYSKLRSLFYAFDLYDRETGQFWDRASLHELLSISAAAYQDDDAIQLVPKLWEGHVLPPRDELIDLAQLRRSQFYDGPVEGVYVKWERLGHVKERSKIVRSDFLAGDAHWSQRPEGIHFNTVLTSTL
;
A
#
# COMPACT_ATOMS: atom_id res chain seq x y z
N MET A 1 19.04 -49.43 -5.42
CA MET A 1 18.48 -48.26 -6.14
C MET A 1 18.54 -48.41 -7.65
N LEU A 2 19.54 -49.06 -8.25
CA LEU A 2 19.61 -49.24 -9.70
C LEU A 2 19.16 -50.65 -10.09
N GLY A 3 17.89 -51.02 -9.88
CA GLY A 3 17.33 -52.32 -10.29
C GLY A 3 17.22 -52.49 -11.82
N MET A 4 18.26 -52.11 -12.55
CA MET A 4 18.40 -52.08 -14.00
C MET A 4 19.68 -52.84 -14.36
N ASP A 5 19.66 -53.61 -15.45
CA ASP A 5 20.88 -54.20 -16.00
C ASP A 5 21.82 -53.08 -16.45
N LEU A 6 22.91 -52.86 -15.69
CA LEU A 6 23.88 -51.81 -15.96
C LEU A 6 24.75 -52.24 -17.16
N HIS A 7 24.55 -51.61 -18.32
CA HIS A 7 25.32 -51.91 -19.55
C HIS A 7 26.67 -51.14 -19.63
N PHE A 8 27.18 -50.60 -18.53
CA PHE A 8 28.45 -49.87 -18.46
C PHE A 8 29.38 -50.41 -17.36
N ALA A 9 30.69 -50.23 -17.55
CA ALA A 9 31.69 -50.66 -16.57
C ALA A 9 31.66 -49.77 -15.30
N VAL A 10 31.31 -50.40 -14.17
CA VAL A 10 31.16 -49.75 -12.85
C VAL A 10 32.49 -49.71 -12.12
N LEU A 11 32.75 -48.61 -11.40
CA LEU A 11 33.92 -48.49 -10.52
C LEU A 11 33.84 -49.51 -9.37
N PRO A 12 34.96 -50.13 -8.96
CA PRO A 12 35.01 -50.97 -7.76
C PRO A 12 34.46 -50.25 -6.52
N GLU A 13 33.75 -50.97 -5.64
CA GLU A 13 33.12 -50.37 -4.45
C GLU A 13 34.14 -49.73 -3.50
N ASP A 14 35.37 -50.23 -3.46
CA ASP A 14 36.48 -49.68 -2.68
C ASP A 14 37.00 -48.34 -3.20
N GLU A 15 36.65 -47.96 -4.43
CA GLU A 15 36.97 -46.65 -5.01
C GLU A 15 35.86 -45.61 -4.81
N TRP A 16 34.72 -46.00 -4.25
CA TRP A 16 33.59 -45.11 -4.05
C TRP A 16 33.84 -44.13 -2.90
N HIS A 17 33.94 -42.84 -3.24
CA HIS A 17 34.13 -41.77 -2.26
C HIS A 17 33.34 -40.51 -2.61
N MET A 18 32.88 -39.79 -1.58
CA MET A 18 32.27 -38.47 -1.71
C MET A 18 33.21 -37.43 -1.10
N THR A 19 33.47 -36.35 -1.84
CA THR A 19 34.43 -35.33 -1.41
C THR A 19 33.75 -34.27 -0.53
N LEU A 20 34.00 -34.26 0.77
CA LEU A 20 33.50 -33.23 1.69
C LEU A 20 34.13 -31.85 1.43
N VAL A 21 35.46 -31.82 1.34
CA VAL A 21 36.30 -30.62 1.17
C VAL A 21 37.29 -30.89 0.03
N THR A 22 37.49 -29.95 -0.89
CA THR A 22 38.50 -30.10 -1.96
C THR A 22 39.91 -29.91 -1.40
N LYS A 23 40.94 -30.30 -2.16
CA LYS A 23 42.34 -30.10 -1.75
C LYS A 23 42.69 -28.62 -1.54
N ASP A 24 42.07 -27.72 -2.29
CA ASP A 24 42.30 -26.28 -2.16
C ASP A 24 41.55 -25.70 -0.95
N GLU A 25 40.28 -26.07 -0.77
CA GLU A 25 39.49 -25.68 0.42
C GLU A 25 40.14 -26.19 1.72
N LEU A 26 40.76 -27.37 1.69
CA LEU A 26 41.44 -27.94 2.86
C LEU A 26 42.61 -27.08 3.34
N ARG A 27 43.28 -26.35 2.44
CA ARG A 27 44.41 -25.47 2.78
C ARG A 27 43.96 -24.21 3.54
N GLU A 28 42.70 -23.84 3.41
CA GLU A 28 42.11 -22.63 4.01
C GLU A 28 41.40 -22.93 5.34
N LEU A 29 41.20 -24.21 5.68
CA LEU A 29 40.55 -24.62 6.92
C LEU A 29 41.49 -24.57 8.13
N SER A 30 40.93 -24.22 9.29
CA SER A 30 41.64 -24.28 10.56
C SER A 30 41.89 -25.72 11.01
N VAL A 31 42.91 -25.92 11.86
CA VAL A 31 43.24 -27.25 12.43
C VAL A 31 42.04 -27.87 13.16
N THR A 32 41.23 -27.05 13.84
CA THR A 32 40.02 -27.49 14.52
C THR A 32 38.91 -27.90 13.54
N ALA A 33 38.76 -27.20 12.41
CA ALA A 33 37.82 -27.58 11.36
C ALA A 33 38.22 -28.89 10.66
N VAL A 34 39.53 -29.11 10.45
CA VAL A 34 40.05 -30.37 9.91
C VAL A 34 39.80 -31.53 10.87
N GLN A 35 40.00 -31.32 12.17
CA GLN A 35 39.73 -32.35 13.18
C GLN A 35 38.23 -32.70 13.25
N GLU A 36 37.34 -31.70 13.20
CA GLU A 36 35.89 -31.90 13.12
C GLU A 36 35.45 -32.63 11.83
N ALA A 37 36.15 -32.43 10.71
CA ALA A 37 35.88 -33.13 9.46
C ALA A 37 36.29 -34.62 9.49
N VAL A 38 37.30 -34.96 10.29
CA VAL A 38 37.84 -36.33 10.45
C VAL A 38 37.08 -37.11 11.53
N GLU A 39 36.56 -36.44 12.55
CA GLU A 39 35.64 -37.03 13.52
C GLU A 39 34.31 -37.42 12.84
N SER A 40 33.74 -38.56 13.24
CA SER A 40 32.70 -39.22 12.46
C SER A 40 31.50 -38.30 12.19
N LEU A 41 31.40 -37.83 10.94
CA LEU A 41 30.16 -37.31 10.36
C LEU A 41 29.15 -38.46 10.16
N SER A 42 28.98 -39.33 11.17
CA SER A 42 28.04 -40.43 11.14
C SER A 42 26.63 -39.86 11.12
N THR A 43 26.03 -39.84 9.94
CA THR A 43 24.61 -39.54 9.72
C THR A 43 24.22 -39.88 8.30
N ARG A 44 22.92 -40.13 8.13
CA ARG A 44 22.27 -40.50 6.87
C ARG A 44 22.64 -39.53 5.74
N CYS A 45 23.18 -40.09 4.66
CA CYS A 45 23.27 -39.47 3.34
C CYS A 45 22.12 -40.01 2.50
N PHE A 46 21.51 -39.18 1.68
CA PHE A 46 20.36 -39.56 0.86
C PHE A 46 20.71 -39.47 -0.61
N ALA A 47 20.71 -40.59 -1.33
CA ALA A 47 20.85 -40.58 -2.78
C ALA A 47 19.57 -40.00 -3.40
N ILE A 48 19.70 -39.01 -4.27
CA ILE A 48 18.54 -38.31 -4.89
C ILE A 48 18.28 -38.69 -6.35
N GLY A 49 19.26 -39.33 -7.02
CA GLY A 49 19.07 -39.85 -8.37
C GLY A 49 20.38 -40.08 -9.11
N LEU A 50 20.27 -40.69 -10.30
CA LEU A 50 21.37 -40.92 -11.22
C LEU A 50 21.51 -39.72 -12.17
N GLY A 51 22.67 -39.08 -12.15
CA GLY A 51 23.07 -38.03 -13.09
C GLY A 51 23.89 -38.57 -14.26
N GLY A 52 23.86 -37.83 -15.36
CA GLY A 52 24.54 -38.19 -16.61
C GLY A 52 25.31 -37.00 -17.19
N GLY A 53 26.59 -37.23 -17.55
CA GLY A 53 27.42 -36.27 -18.27
C GLY A 53 27.31 -36.40 -19.80
N ASN A 54 28.18 -35.73 -20.55
CA ASN A 54 28.22 -35.83 -22.01
C ASN A 54 28.34 -37.29 -22.49
N GLY A 55 27.41 -37.73 -23.34
CA GLY A 55 27.32 -39.10 -23.86
C GLY A 55 26.52 -40.07 -22.98
N ALA A 56 26.03 -39.64 -21.82
CA ALA A 56 25.09 -40.42 -21.02
C ALA A 56 23.70 -40.45 -21.69
N THR A 57 23.17 -41.65 -21.86
CA THR A 57 21.79 -41.88 -22.30
C THR A 57 20.99 -42.57 -21.21
N ARG A 58 19.66 -42.45 -21.27
CA ARG A 58 18.73 -43.17 -20.37
C ARG A 58 18.84 -44.69 -20.50
N ASP A 59 19.34 -45.18 -21.64
CA ASP A 59 19.59 -46.60 -21.91
C ASP A 59 20.96 -47.08 -21.38
N LEU A 60 21.66 -46.25 -20.59
CA LEU A 60 22.90 -46.61 -19.89
C LEU A 60 24.06 -47.06 -20.82
N SER A 61 24.35 -46.24 -21.84
CA SER A 61 25.47 -46.43 -22.80
C SER A 61 26.81 -46.79 -22.13
N PRO A 62 27.58 -47.76 -22.68
CA PRO A 62 28.89 -48.17 -22.13
C PRO A 62 29.94 -47.05 -22.08
N THR A 63 29.79 -46.00 -22.90
CA THR A 63 30.71 -44.86 -23.00
C THR A 63 30.28 -43.65 -22.17
N GLY A 64 29.13 -43.74 -21.48
CA GLY A 64 28.56 -42.64 -20.71
C GLY A 64 29.25 -42.40 -19.36
N VAL A 65 29.21 -41.13 -18.92
CA VAL A 65 29.66 -40.76 -17.56
C VAL A 65 28.45 -40.72 -16.63
N TYR A 66 28.45 -41.61 -15.62
CA TYR A 66 27.34 -41.77 -14.68
C TYR A 66 27.80 -41.53 -13.25
N PHE A 67 26.98 -40.82 -12.48
CA PHE A 67 27.22 -40.50 -11.08
C PHE A 67 25.90 -40.45 -10.32
N VAL A 68 25.92 -40.80 -9.03
CA VAL A 68 24.77 -40.68 -8.15
C VAL A 68 24.91 -39.39 -7.35
N VAL A 69 23.89 -38.54 -7.38
CA VAL A 69 23.87 -37.30 -6.61
C VAL A 69 23.29 -37.59 -5.23
N PHE A 70 23.85 -36.94 -4.19
CA PHE A 70 23.49 -37.13 -2.80
C PHE A 70 23.23 -35.81 -2.08
N VAL A 71 22.28 -35.86 -1.16
CA VAL A 71 22.05 -34.83 -0.16
C VAL A 71 22.68 -35.26 1.15
N TRP A 72 23.55 -34.39 1.67
CA TRP A 72 24.29 -34.64 2.91
C TRP A 72 24.17 -33.45 3.88
N PRO A 73 23.12 -33.42 4.73
CA PRO A 73 22.81 -32.25 5.55
C PRO A 73 23.91 -31.85 6.54
N LYS A 74 24.55 -32.83 7.19
CA LYS A 74 25.67 -32.54 8.11
C LYS A 74 26.88 -31.98 7.37
N ALA A 75 27.16 -32.47 6.17
CA ALA A 75 28.24 -31.92 5.36
C ALA A 75 27.96 -30.47 4.95
N GLN A 76 26.72 -30.13 4.57
CA GLN A 76 26.36 -28.74 4.31
C GLN A 76 26.43 -27.87 5.57
N ALA A 77 25.95 -28.36 6.72
CA ALA A 77 26.05 -27.65 7.99
C ALA A 77 27.50 -27.37 8.39
N PHE A 78 28.40 -28.34 8.19
CA PHE A 78 29.84 -28.18 8.36
C PHE A 78 30.39 -27.09 7.43
N ARG A 79 30.05 -27.14 6.14
CA ARG A 79 30.50 -26.15 5.16
C ARG A 79 30.05 -24.73 5.52
N THR A 80 28.78 -24.55 5.89
CA THR A 80 28.26 -23.25 6.37
C THR A 80 28.97 -22.77 7.64
N LYS A 81 29.18 -23.66 8.62
CA LYS A 81 29.84 -23.34 9.90
C LYS A 81 31.25 -22.79 9.70
N HIS A 82 31.97 -23.28 8.70
CA HIS A 82 33.35 -22.92 8.40
C HIS A 82 33.53 -22.00 7.19
N GLY A 83 32.44 -21.36 6.72
CA GLY A 83 32.49 -20.37 5.65
C GLY A 83 32.80 -20.92 4.25
N LEU A 84 32.64 -22.22 4.04
CA LEU A 84 32.83 -22.86 2.73
C LEU A 84 31.56 -22.70 1.86
N PRO A 85 31.71 -22.58 0.52
CA PRO A 85 30.57 -22.50 -0.38
C PRO A 85 29.75 -23.79 -0.35
N LEU A 86 28.42 -23.69 -0.46
CA LEU A 86 27.57 -24.88 -0.58
C LEU A 86 27.80 -25.57 -1.93
N LYS A 87 27.67 -26.90 -1.96
CA LYS A 87 27.80 -27.68 -3.21
C LYS A 87 26.96 -28.95 -3.20
N ASP A 88 26.61 -29.44 -4.38
CA ASP A 88 26.05 -30.78 -4.53
C ASP A 88 27.12 -31.85 -4.31
N PHE A 89 26.76 -32.91 -3.57
CA PHE A 89 27.63 -34.07 -3.40
C PHE A 89 27.26 -35.14 -4.40
N HIS A 90 28.26 -35.83 -4.93
CA HIS A 90 28.06 -36.91 -5.87
C HIS A 90 29.06 -38.04 -5.62
N LEU A 91 28.71 -39.21 -6.11
CA LEU A 91 29.54 -40.41 -6.15
C LEU A 91 29.62 -40.86 -7.61
N SER A 92 30.83 -40.89 -8.16
CA SER A 92 31.01 -41.35 -9.55
C SER A 92 30.90 -42.86 -9.60
N VAL A 93 30.07 -43.40 -10.50
CA VAL A 93 29.84 -44.85 -10.61
C VAL A 93 30.39 -45.46 -11.88
N SER A 94 30.56 -44.71 -12.97
CA SER A 94 31.19 -45.25 -14.19
C SER A 94 32.70 -45.03 -14.23
N THR A 95 33.41 -45.97 -14.87
CA THR A 95 34.86 -45.93 -15.08
C THR A 95 35.32 -44.81 -16.03
N ALA A 96 34.42 -44.27 -16.85
CA ALA A 96 34.64 -43.08 -17.68
C ALA A 96 34.62 -41.77 -16.84
N ASN A 97 35.25 -41.79 -15.66
CA ASN A 97 35.15 -40.72 -14.66
C ASN A 97 35.88 -39.44 -15.14
N ARG A 98 35.11 -38.42 -15.52
CA ARG A 98 35.58 -37.09 -15.88
C ARG A 98 35.29 -36.09 -14.76
N HIS A 99 36.24 -35.21 -14.44
CA HIS A 99 36.10 -34.21 -13.36
C HIS A 99 35.65 -32.83 -13.86
N ASP A 100 35.63 -32.63 -15.18
CA ASP A 100 35.31 -31.37 -15.87
C ASP A 100 33.84 -31.25 -16.30
N ILE A 101 32.99 -32.19 -15.87
CA ILE A 101 31.56 -32.22 -16.17
C ILE A 101 30.75 -31.72 -14.97
N ASP A 102 29.60 -31.12 -15.25
CA ASP A 102 28.65 -30.73 -14.21
C ASP A 102 28.09 -32.00 -13.53
N LYS A 103 28.40 -32.16 -12.24
CA LYS A 103 27.94 -33.28 -11.41
C LYS A 103 27.01 -32.81 -10.30
N THR A 104 26.20 -31.79 -10.60
CA THR A 104 25.19 -31.26 -9.71
C THR A 104 23.87 -31.98 -9.86
N SER A 105 22.93 -31.68 -8.97
CA SER A 105 21.56 -32.13 -9.05
C SER A 105 20.89 -31.75 -10.39
N ASP A 106 21.36 -30.74 -11.12
CA ASP A 106 20.77 -30.26 -12.38
C ASP A 106 20.93 -31.21 -13.56
N THR A 107 21.73 -32.25 -13.40
CA THR A 107 22.04 -33.24 -14.46
C THR A 107 21.41 -34.61 -14.21
N LEU A 108 20.42 -34.71 -13.31
CA LEU A 108 19.65 -35.94 -13.08
C LEU A 108 18.94 -36.38 -14.37
N MET A 109 19.06 -37.66 -14.71
CA MET A 109 18.50 -38.22 -15.95
C MET A 109 17.00 -38.54 -15.87
N ASP A 110 16.47 -38.72 -14.66
CA ASP A 110 15.05 -39.00 -14.39
C ASP A 110 14.56 -38.30 -13.10
N ASN A 111 13.48 -37.53 -13.23
CA ASN A 111 12.82 -36.81 -12.14
C ASN A 111 11.91 -37.71 -11.28
N SER A 112 11.54 -38.92 -11.75
CA SER A 112 10.76 -39.89 -10.98
C SER A 112 11.47 -40.33 -9.68
N SER A 113 12.80 -40.19 -9.65
CA SER A 113 13.64 -40.49 -8.49
C SER A 113 13.27 -39.65 -7.26
N LEU A 114 12.79 -38.40 -7.45
CA LEU A 114 12.37 -37.52 -6.35
C LEU A 114 11.10 -38.03 -5.65
N GLU A 115 10.17 -38.64 -6.39
CA GLU A 115 8.93 -39.21 -5.84
C GLU A 115 9.20 -40.44 -4.95
N SER A 116 10.34 -41.10 -5.18
CA SER A 116 10.77 -42.30 -4.44
C SER A 116 11.51 -41.99 -3.13
N LEU A 117 11.84 -40.71 -2.88
CA LEU A 117 12.60 -40.28 -1.71
C LEU A 117 11.76 -40.30 -0.44
N ASP A 118 12.39 -40.73 0.66
CA ASP A 118 11.78 -40.61 1.97
C ASP A 118 11.65 -39.13 2.41
N ARG A 119 10.76 -38.89 3.37
CA ARG A 119 10.48 -37.53 3.87
C ARG A 119 11.72 -36.80 4.39
N SER A 120 12.67 -37.51 4.99
CA SER A 120 13.89 -36.89 5.56
C SER A 120 14.82 -36.41 4.45
N ALA A 121 14.94 -37.19 3.36
CA ALA A 121 15.68 -36.84 2.16
C ALA A 121 15.08 -35.62 1.45
N LEU A 122 13.75 -35.57 1.30
CA LEU A 122 13.05 -34.44 0.68
C LEU A 122 13.18 -33.15 1.52
N GLU A 123 13.03 -33.22 2.85
CA GLU A 123 13.21 -32.05 3.72
C GLU A 123 14.65 -31.52 3.69
N ALA A 124 15.63 -32.41 3.58
CA ALA A 124 17.03 -32.06 3.44
C ALA A 124 17.34 -31.41 2.08
N LEU A 125 16.84 -31.98 0.99
CA LEU A 125 17.01 -31.47 -0.37
C LEU A 125 16.35 -30.10 -0.54
N SER A 126 15.15 -29.91 0.03
CA SER A 126 14.42 -28.63 -0.01
C SER A 126 15.24 -27.50 0.61
N ARG A 127 15.89 -27.74 1.76
CA ARG A 127 16.75 -26.74 2.42
C ARG A 127 17.97 -26.40 1.58
N GLN A 128 18.63 -27.42 1.01
CA GLN A 128 19.83 -27.24 0.20
C GLN A 128 19.52 -26.40 -1.04
N VAL A 129 18.48 -26.76 -1.79
CA VAL A 129 18.08 -26.12 -3.03
C VAL A 129 17.63 -24.66 -2.81
N MET A 130 17.01 -24.35 -1.67
CA MET A 130 16.68 -22.98 -1.27
C MET A 130 17.92 -22.14 -0.96
N LEU A 131 18.93 -22.74 -0.30
CA LEU A 131 20.20 -22.08 0.01
C LEU A 131 21.06 -21.85 -1.24
N GLU A 132 20.99 -22.76 -2.21
CA GLU A 132 21.68 -22.66 -3.50
C GLU A 132 21.00 -21.70 -4.49
N HIS A 133 19.94 -20.99 -4.06
CA HIS A 133 19.17 -20.07 -4.90
C HIS A 133 18.57 -20.73 -6.17
N LYS A 134 18.16 -22.00 -6.08
CA LYS A 134 17.51 -22.78 -7.14
C LYS A 134 16.00 -22.97 -6.87
N PRO A 135 15.19 -21.89 -6.90
CA PRO A 135 13.83 -21.91 -6.35
C PRO A 135 12.85 -22.82 -7.11
N GLU A 136 13.10 -23.08 -8.39
CA GLU A 136 12.27 -23.98 -9.23
C GLU A 136 12.29 -25.42 -8.73
N ARG A 137 13.40 -25.84 -8.12
CA ARG A 137 13.56 -27.21 -7.64
C ARG A 137 13.11 -27.37 -6.20
N ALA A 138 13.23 -26.31 -5.39
CA ALA A 138 12.61 -26.26 -4.06
C ALA A 138 11.09 -26.39 -4.14
N LEU A 139 10.54 -25.96 -5.27
CA LEU A 139 9.14 -26.01 -5.67
C LEU A 139 8.60 -27.44 -5.81
N GLU A 140 9.31 -28.26 -6.59
CA GLU A 140 8.97 -29.66 -6.84
C GLU A 140 9.02 -30.45 -5.53
N ILE A 141 10.04 -30.18 -4.70
CA ILE A 141 10.22 -30.86 -3.42
C ILE A 141 9.17 -30.43 -2.38
N ALA A 142 8.79 -29.16 -2.34
CA ALA A 142 7.73 -28.68 -1.44
C ALA A 142 6.36 -29.28 -1.80
N ALA A 143 6.10 -29.52 -3.09
CA ALA A 143 4.91 -30.23 -3.55
C ALA A 143 4.94 -31.72 -3.13
N LEU A 144 6.09 -32.38 -3.21
CA LEU A 144 6.29 -33.78 -2.78
C LEU A 144 6.19 -33.98 -1.25
N LEU A 145 6.47 -32.94 -0.47
CA LEU A 145 6.43 -32.99 1.00
C LEU A 145 5.02 -32.83 1.61
N TYR A 146 3.96 -32.61 0.80
CA TYR A 146 2.60 -32.32 1.28
C TYR A 146 2.54 -31.15 2.30
N ARG A 147 3.36 -30.11 2.12
CA ARG A 147 3.38 -28.90 2.98
C ARG A 147 2.81 -27.69 2.22
N PRO A 148 1.47 -27.53 2.14
CA PRO A 148 0.84 -26.55 1.27
C PRO A 148 1.23 -25.10 1.60
N LYS A 149 1.42 -24.78 2.89
CA LYS A 149 1.88 -23.45 3.30
C LYS A 149 3.29 -23.15 2.84
N LEU A 150 4.24 -24.05 3.08
CA LEU A 150 5.62 -23.85 2.65
C LEU A 150 5.71 -23.68 1.13
N ALA A 151 4.97 -24.51 0.37
CA ALA A 151 4.85 -24.36 -1.07
C ALA A 151 4.31 -22.97 -1.46
N MET A 152 3.18 -22.54 -0.87
CA MET A 152 2.60 -21.22 -1.15
C MET A 152 3.57 -20.07 -0.89
N LEU A 153 4.30 -20.10 0.24
CA LEU A 153 5.27 -19.05 0.56
C LEU A 153 6.45 -19.05 -0.41
N SER A 154 6.91 -20.22 -0.87
CA SER A 154 7.97 -20.34 -1.88
C SER A 154 7.54 -19.79 -3.25
N TYR A 155 6.35 -20.15 -3.73
CA TYR A 155 5.80 -19.57 -4.97
C TYR A 155 5.57 -18.06 -4.83
N GLY A 156 5.06 -17.62 -3.68
CA GLY A 156 4.89 -16.19 -3.38
C GLY A 156 6.20 -15.44 -3.40
N TYR A 157 7.27 -16.01 -2.83
CA TYR A 157 8.62 -15.44 -2.87
C TYR A 157 9.18 -15.34 -4.30
N LEU A 158 8.90 -16.31 -5.17
CA LEU A 158 9.25 -16.23 -6.59
C LEU A 158 8.52 -15.09 -7.28
N VAL A 159 7.21 -14.99 -7.09
CA VAL A 159 6.39 -13.88 -7.61
C VAL A 159 6.91 -12.54 -7.09
N GLU A 160 7.23 -12.44 -5.81
CA GLU A 160 7.83 -11.25 -5.18
C GLU A 160 9.15 -10.85 -5.84
N ARG A 161 10.03 -11.81 -6.16
CA ARG A 161 11.30 -11.53 -6.85
C ARG A 161 11.08 -11.07 -8.29
N MET A 162 10.18 -11.73 -9.02
CA MET A 162 9.88 -11.38 -10.40
C MET A 162 9.19 -10.01 -10.49
N ALA A 163 8.27 -9.71 -9.58
CA ALA A 163 7.59 -8.42 -9.48
C ALA A 163 8.52 -7.23 -9.18
N ARG A 164 9.72 -7.50 -8.64
CA ARG A 164 10.73 -6.48 -8.32
C ARG A 164 11.80 -6.30 -9.42
N ARG A 165 11.81 -7.15 -10.46
CA ARG A 165 12.77 -7.02 -11.56
C ARG A 165 12.25 -6.02 -12.59
N PRO A 166 13.09 -5.07 -13.07
CA PRO A 166 12.74 -4.27 -14.23
C PRO A 166 12.66 -5.18 -15.46
N LEU A 167 11.61 -5.03 -16.24
CA LEU A 167 11.43 -5.72 -17.52
C LEU A 167 12.56 -5.27 -18.47
N GLN A 168 13.35 -6.22 -18.99
CA GLN A 168 14.33 -5.97 -20.05
C GLN A 168 13.72 -6.32 -21.41
N ASP A 169 14.16 -5.64 -22.46
CA ASP A 169 13.69 -5.89 -23.82
C ASP A 169 14.11 -7.31 -24.27
N GLY A 170 13.13 -8.13 -24.66
CA GLY A 170 13.33 -9.54 -25.03
C GLY A 170 13.03 -10.59 -23.96
N ASP A 171 12.66 -10.19 -22.73
CA ASP A 171 12.10 -11.11 -21.73
C ASP A 171 10.62 -11.39 -22.08
N GLU A 172 10.08 -12.60 -21.82
CA GLU A 172 8.66 -12.96 -22.10
C GLU A 172 7.62 -12.12 -21.29
N GLY A 173 8.05 -11.05 -20.62
CA GLY A 173 7.21 -10.15 -19.85
C GLY A 173 6.58 -10.82 -18.62
N ARG A 174 5.59 -10.13 -18.02
CA ARG A 174 4.70 -10.65 -16.95
C ARG A 174 3.76 -11.77 -17.45
N ASP A 175 4.17 -12.52 -18.47
CA ASP A 175 3.44 -13.62 -19.09
C ASP A 175 4.35 -14.83 -19.40
N SER A 176 5.53 -14.90 -18.77
CA SER A 176 6.44 -16.04 -18.91
C SER A 176 5.81 -17.37 -18.45
N ALA A 177 6.26 -18.49 -19.01
CA ALA A 177 5.80 -19.82 -18.61
C ALA A 177 5.95 -20.08 -17.09
N LEU A 178 7.04 -19.59 -16.49
CA LEU A 178 7.31 -19.68 -15.06
C LEU A 178 6.30 -18.89 -14.23
N TRP A 179 5.89 -17.71 -14.70
CA TRP A 179 4.89 -16.88 -14.02
C TRP A 179 3.52 -17.56 -13.98
N ARG A 180 3.05 -18.05 -15.13
CA ARG A 180 1.80 -18.81 -15.24
C ARG A 180 1.83 -20.07 -14.37
N HIS A 181 2.98 -20.75 -14.33
CA HIS A 181 3.19 -21.89 -13.45
C HIS A 181 3.07 -21.52 -11.97
N CYS A 182 3.78 -20.49 -11.50
CA CYS A 182 3.72 -20.04 -10.11
C CYS A 182 2.28 -19.67 -9.70
N CYS A 183 1.59 -18.92 -10.54
CA CYS A 183 0.20 -18.54 -10.32
C CYS A 183 -0.74 -19.76 -10.23
N ALA A 184 -0.60 -20.74 -11.14
CA ALA A 184 -1.41 -21.96 -11.12
C ALA A 184 -1.18 -22.79 -9.85
N GLN A 185 0.07 -22.87 -9.39
CA GLN A 185 0.40 -23.63 -8.19
C GLN A 185 -0.02 -22.92 -6.90
N LEU A 186 0.06 -21.60 -6.86
CA LEU A 186 -0.51 -20.80 -5.77
C LEU A 186 -2.01 -21.07 -5.61
N SER A 187 -2.76 -21.12 -6.71
CA SER A 187 -4.18 -21.51 -6.71
C SER A 187 -4.41 -22.92 -6.15
N LYS A 188 -3.55 -23.89 -6.50
CA LYS A 188 -3.64 -25.26 -5.93
C LYS A 188 -3.35 -25.26 -4.42
N CYS A 189 -2.33 -24.54 -3.98
CA CYS A 189 -1.98 -24.43 -2.56
C CYS A 189 -3.13 -23.83 -1.76
N ALA A 190 -3.81 -22.80 -2.31
CA ALA A 190 -4.93 -22.17 -1.65
C ALA A 190 -6.03 -23.16 -1.27
N GLY A 191 -6.29 -24.21 -2.08
CA GLY A 191 -7.25 -25.27 -1.75
C GLY A 191 -7.02 -25.93 -0.36
N LEU A 192 -5.79 -25.87 0.16
CA LEU A 192 -5.34 -26.54 1.37
C LEU A 192 -4.86 -25.58 2.48
N THR A 193 -4.61 -24.29 2.19
CA THR A 193 -4.11 -23.30 3.15
C THR A 193 -4.57 -21.88 2.80
N GLU A 194 -4.45 -20.92 3.73
CA GLU A 194 -4.86 -19.53 3.48
C GLU A 194 -3.84 -18.76 2.63
N TRP A 195 -4.27 -17.70 1.93
CA TRP A 195 -3.38 -16.89 1.09
C TRP A 195 -2.31 -16.12 1.88
N GLY A 196 -1.10 -16.09 1.35
CA GLY A 196 0.00 -15.30 1.90
C GLY A 196 0.54 -15.84 3.23
N PRO A 197 1.19 -14.98 4.04
CA PRO A 197 1.70 -15.33 5.36
C PRO A 197 0.56 -15.35 6.41
N VAL A 198 -0.51 -16.08 6.12
CA VAL A 198 -1.61 -16.34 7.07
C VAL A 198 -1.63 -17.82 7.38
N PHE A 199 -1.32 -18.17 8.62
CA PHE A 199 -1.02 -19.50 9.08
C PHE A 199 -2.17 -20.07 9.90
N VAL A 200 -2.47 -21.33 9.70
CA VAL A 200 -3.19 -22.15 10.67
C VAL A 200 -2.21 -22.63 11.75
N ASP A 201 -2.73 -23.08 12.89
CA ASP A 201 -1.91 -23.65 13.97
C ASP A 201 -1.00 -24.78 13.44
N GLY A 202 0.29 -24.74 13.79
CA GLY A 202 1.27 -25.71 13.30
C GLY A 202 1.83 -25.48 11.88
N GLU A 203 1.32 -24.52 11.10
CA GLU A 203 1.81 -24.28 9.73
C GLU A 203 3.13 -23.50 9.70
N ILE A 204 3.35 -22.57 10.63
CA ILE A 204 4.58 -21.77 10.66
C ILE A 204 5.79 -22.60 11.12
N GLU A 205 5.55 -23.64 11.90
CA GLU A 205 6.52 -24.66 12.31
C GLU A 205 7.05 -25.46 11.11
N GLN A 206 6.27 -25.54 10.03
CA GLN A 206 6.67 -26.18 8.78
C GLN A 206 7.75 -25.36 8.04
N VAL A 207 7.84 -24.06 8.33
CA VAL A 207 8.85 -23.18 7.74
C VAL A 207 10.15 -23.30 8.54
N PRO A 208 11.27 -23.74 7.92
CA PRO A 208 12.56 -23.84 8.59
C PRO A 208 12.95 -22.51 9.25
N PRO A 209 13.45 -22.50 10.51
CA PRO A 209 13.74 -21.26 11.24
C PRO A 209 14.60 -20.25 10.47
N GLY A 210 15.63 -20.72 9.76
CA GLY A 210 16.52 -19.87 8.94
C GLY A 210 15.85 -19.24 7.71
N LEU A 211 14.69 -19.74 7.28
CA LEU A 211 13.94 -19.22 6.13
C LEU A 211 12.74 -18.36 6.54
N ARG A 212 12.32 -18.37 7.81
CA ARG A 212 11.15 -17.61 8.29
C ARG A 212 11.28 -16.12 8.03
N SER A 213 12.48 -15.58 8.25
CA SER A 213 12.79 -14.16 8.00
C SER A 213 12.72 -13.79 6.52
N ILE A 214 12.57 -14.73 5.59
CA ILE A 214 12.47 -14.49 4.15
C ILE A 214 11.05 -14.81 3.68
N LEU A 215 10.58 -16.02 3.97
CA LEU A 215 9.33 -16.58 3.44
C LEU A 215 8.08 -16.10 4.18
N CYS A 216 8.17 -15.79 5.47
CA CYS A 216 7.02 -15.37 6.26
C CYS A 216 6.79 -13.85 6.22
N ARG A 217 7.57 -13.09 5.45
CA ARG A 217 7.37 -11.65 5.30
C ARG A 217 6.05 -11.36 4.58
N THR A 218 5.46 -10.22 4.91
CA THR A 218 4.37 -9.65 4.13
C THR A 218 4.78 -9.52 2.67
N TRP A 219 3.97 -10.07 1.77
CA TRP A 219 4.20 -9.92 0.33
C TRP A 219 3.98 -8.46 -0.06
N SER A 220 4.69 -7.97 -1.07
CA SER A 220 4.57 -6.61 -1.57
C SER A 220 3.27 -6.40 -2.35
N ILE A 221 2.82 -5.14 -2.44
CA ILE A 221 1.61 -4.79 -3.19
C ILE A 221 1.68 -5.20 -4.67
N PRO A 222 2.81 -4.99 -5.40
CA PRO A 222 2.94 -5.53 -6.75
C PRO A 222 2.66 -7.03 -6.81
N ALA A 223 3.27 -7.82 -5.90
CA ALA A 223 3.05 -9.26 -5.84
C ALA A 223 1.58 -9.62 -5.58
N TRP A 224 0.87 -8.86 -4.75
CA TRP A 224 -0.54 -9.08 -4.51
C TRP A 224 -1.42 -8.80 -5.72
N ILE A 225 -1.16 -7.69 -6.42
CA ILE A 225 -1.90 -7.33 -7.63
C ILE A 225 -1.74 -8.45 -8.66
N ILE A 226 -0.53 -8.97 -8.79
CA ILE A 226 -0.21 -10.11 -9.64
C ILE A 226 -1.00 -11.35 -9.24
N VAL A 227 -0.90 -11.77 -7.97
CA VAL A 227 -1.61 -12.96 -7.48
C VAL A 227 -3.12 -12.78 -7.66
N ARG A 228 -3.67 -11.65 -7.21
CA ARG A 228 -5.08 -11.26 -7.37
C ARG A 228 -5.54 -11.38 -8.81
N ASN A 229 -4.74 -10.93 -9.78
CA ASN A 229 -5.07 -10.94 -11.20
C ASN A 229 -4.95 -12.34 -11.84
N CYS A 230 -3.92 -13.10 -11.46
CA CYS A 230 -3.73 -14.47 -11.90
C CYS A 230 -4.86 -15.40 -11.43
N THR A 231 -5.39 -15.18 -10.23
CA THR A 231 -6.32 -16.12 -9.57
C THR A 231 -7.79 -15.82 -9.85
N GLN A 232 -8.10 -14.82 -10.69
CA GLN A 232 -9.48 -14.36 -10.96
C GLN A 232 -10.41 -15.43 -11.54
N ASN A 233 -9.85 -16.42 -12.25
CA ASN A 233 -10.63 -17.48 -12.91
C ASN A 233 -10.63 -18.81 -12.14
N THR A 234 -9.94 -18.89 -10.99
CA THR A 234 -9.96 -20.11 -10.18
C THR A 234 -11.26 -20.13 -9.38
N SER A 235 -12.11 -21.13 -9.57
CA SER A 235 -13.21 -21.42 -8.64
C SER A 235 -12.56 -21.75 -7.29
N ILE A 236 -12.66 -20.83 -6.31
CA ILE A 236 -11.97 -20.94 -5.03
C ILE A 236 -12.71 -21.96 -4.15
N ALA A 237 -12.61 -23.24 -4.54
CA ALA A 237 -13.02 -24.37 -3.72
C ALA A 237 -11.94 -24.59 -2.66
N LEU A 238 -12.05 -23.87 -1.54
CA LEU A 238 -11.19 -24.11 -0.37
C LEU A 238 -11.82 -25.23 0.45
N SER A 239 -11.11 -26.33 0.64
CA SER A 239 -11.59 -27.51 1.40
C SER A 239 -11.40 -27.37 2.91
N TYR A 240 -10.87 -26.24 3.40
CA TYR A 240 -10.45 -26.10 4.79
C TYR A 240 -11.57 -25.53 5.69
N PRO A 241 -11.83 -26.12 6.88
CA PRO A 241 -12.87 -25.62 7.78
C PRO A 241 -12.49 -24.26 8.39
N SER A 242 -13.28 -23.22 8.14
CA SER A 242 -12.99 -21.82 8.54
C SER A 242 -13.12 -21.53 10.05
N ARG A 243 -13.13 -22.56 10.91
CA ARG A 243 -13.28 -22.41 12.37
C ARG A 243 -11.95 -22.29 13.11
N GLU A 244 -10.85 -22.68 12.48
CA GLU A 244 -9.53 -22.62 13.11
C GLU A 244 -9.06 -21.17 13.24
N ARG A 245 -8.28 -20.90 14.29
CA ARG A 245 -7.71 -19.57 14.50
C ARG A 245 -6.54 -19.40 13.54
N LEU A 246 -6.59 -18.31 12.78
CA LEU A 246 -5.50 -17.96 11.88
C LEU A 246 -4.55 -17.00 12.58
N MET A 247 -3.28 -17.11 12.25
CA MET A 247 -2.21 -16.28 12.75
C MET A 247 -1.51 -15.62 11.57
N THR A 248 -0.98 -14.43 11.76
CA THR A 248 -0.13 -13.80 10.76
C THR A 248 1.06 -13.15 11.46
N PRO A 249 2.26 -13.27 10.90
CA PRO A 249 3.42 -12.60 11.43
C PRO A 249 3.22 -11.11 11.29
N TYR A 250 3.51 -10.42 12.37
CA TYR A 250 3.54 -8.99 12.47
C TYR A 250 4.93 -8.64 12.98
N THR A 251 5.65 -7.84 12.20
CA THR A 251 6.92 -7.28 12.65
C THR A 251 6.63 -5.82 12.93
N PRO A 252 6.41 -5.43 14.20
CA PRO A 252 6.53 -4.03 14.56
C PRO A 252 7.91 -3.57 14.08
N VAL A 253 7.99 -2.36 13.52
CA VAL A 253 9.26 -1.85 12.97
C VAL A 253 10.38 -2.10 13.99
N GLY A 254 11.47 -2.73 13.53
CA GLY A 254 12.70 -3.11 14.26
C GLY A 254 12.59 -4.04 15.47
N ASN A 255 11.46 -4.70 15.70
CA ASN A 255 11.31 -5.81 16.65
C ASN A 255 11.40 -7.18 15.95
N PRO A 256 11.68 -8.28 16.69
CA PRO A 256 11.57 -9.63 16.14
C PRO A 256 10.14 -9.92 15.66
N MET A 257 10.02 -10.77 14.65
CA MET A 257 8.73 -11.15 14.07
C MET A 257 7.83 -11.82 15.13
N GLU A 258 6.76 -11.14 15.53
CA GLU A 258 5.75 -11.66 16.45
C GLU A 258 4.63 -12.34 15.66
N GLN A 259 3.95 -13.31 16.28
CA GLN A 259 2.76 -13.90 15.68
C GLN A 259 1.51 -13.28 16.30
N ASN A 260 0.67 -12.66 15.49
CA ASN A 260 -0.62 -12.16 15.96
C ASN A 260 -1.75 -13.10 15.51
N THR A 261 -2.61 -13.47 16.45
CA THR A 261 -3.80 -14.28 16.17
C THR A 261 -4.90 -13.39 15.62
N LEU A 262 -5.33 -13.62 14.38
CA LEU A 262 -6.43 -12.88 13.77
C LEU A 262 -7.77 -13.15 14.47
N PRO A 263 -8.72 -12.19 14.43
CA PRO A 263 -10.10 -12.45 14.83
C PRO A 263 -10.69 -13.66 14.10
N ARG A 264 -11.59 -14.35 14.80
CA ARG A 264 -12.15 -15.63 14.31
C ARG A 264 -12.78 -15.46 12.94
N PHE A 265 -12.82 -16.56 12.19
CA PHE A 265 -13.55 -16.64 10.93
C PHE A 265 -13.02 -15.64 9.88
N PHE A 266 -11.75 -15.26 9.97
CA PHE A 266 -11.05 -14.53 8.91
C PHE A 266 -10.93 -15.41 7.66
N ARG A 267 -11.17 -14.83 6.49
CA ARG A 267 -10.86 -15.41 5.17
C ARG A 267 -10.64 -14.30 4.15
N TRP A 268 -9.74 -14.54 3.20
CA TRP A 268 -9.80 -13.88 1.91
C TRP A 268 -10.94 -14.47 1.08
N ILE A 269 -11.90 -13.63 0.68
CA ILE A 269 -12.97 -14.00 -0.27
C ILE A 269 -12.44 -13.90 -1.69
N VAL A 270 -11.80 -12.77 -1.98
CA VAL A 270 -11.02 -12.54 -3.19
C VAL A 270 -9.62 -12.14 -2.71
N PRO A 271 -8.57 -12.88 -3.09
CA PRO A 271 -7.23 -12.70 -2.54
C PRO A 271 -6.75 -11.26 -2.73
N PHE A 272 -6.30 -10.65 -1.63
CA PHE A 272 -5.81 -9.28 -1.58
C PHE A 272 -6.79 -8.21 -2.11
N GLN A 273 -8.10 -8.50 -2.06
CA GLN A 273 -9.16 -7.59 -2.51
C GLN A 273 -10.27 -7.45 -1.48
N LEU A 274 -10.85 -8.58 -1.06
CA LEU A 274 -11.96 -8.60 -0.12
C LEU A 274 -11.73 -9.72 0.88
N ALA A 275 -11.74 -9.38 2.17
CA ALA A 275 -11.71 -10.32 3.27
C ALA A 275 -12.93 -10.14 4.18
N ALA A 276 -13.27 -11.17 4.93
CA ALA A 276 -14.33 -11.12 5.93
C ALA A 276 -13.93 -11.83 7.23
N MET A 277 -14.30 -11.26 8.38
CA MET A 277 -13.98 -11.81 9.70
C MET A 277 -15.00 -11.43 10.79
N SER A 278 -14.81 -11.93 12.01
CA SER A 278 -15.51 -11.45 13.21
C SER A 278 -14.93 -10.14 13.75
N THR A 279 -15.61 -9.49 14.69
CA THR A 279 -15.22 -8.17 15.21
C THR A 279 -13.77 -8.10 15.68
N PRO A 280 -12.97 -7.11 15.23
CA PRO A 280 -11.68 -6.78 15.85
C PRO A 280 -11.81 -6.56 17.36
N ARG A 281 -10.84 -7.03 18.14
CA ARG A 281 -10.91 -7.02 19.61
C ARG A 281 -10.20 -5.83 20.23
N ASN A 282 -9.19 -5.29 19.55
CA ASN A 282 -8.34 -4.21 20.05
C ASN A 282 -7.61 -3.48 18.90
N ARG A 283 -6.82 -2.47 19.26
CA ARG A 283 -6.00 -1.69 18.35
C ARG A 283 -4.94 -2.53 17.62
N ASP A 284 -4.42 -3.58 18.24
CA ASP A 284 -3.37 -4.42 17.65
C ASP A 284 -3.91 -5.31 16.53
N ASP A 285 -5.19 -5.73 16.61
CA ASP A 285 -5.88 -6.36 15.48
C ASP A 285 -5.92 -5.40 14.28
N ILE A 286 -6.24 -4.11 14.49
CA ILE A 286 -6.27 -3.10 13.41
C ILE A 286 -4.87 -2.86 12.84
N ARG A 287 -3.85 -2.78 13.68
CA ARG A 287 -2.44 -2.68 13.25
C ARG A 287 -2.03 -3.87 12.40
N CYS A 288 -2.35 -5.08 12.84
CA CYS A 288 -2.06 -6.30 12.11
C CYS A 288 -2.74 -6.34 10.74
N LEU A 289 -4.03 -5.99 10.67
CA LEU A 289 -4.75 -5.83 9.41
C LEU A 289 -4.06 -4.80 8.48
N CYS A 290 -3.60 -3.68 9.04
CA CYS A 290 -2.96 -2.59 8.29
C CYS A 290 -1.54 -2.93 7.80
N TYR A 291 -0.72 -3.61 8.60
CA TYR A 291 0.69 -3.83 8.28
C TYR A 291 0.99 -5.23 7.73
N SER A 292 0.32 -6.28 8.24
CA SER A 292 0.55 -7.66 7.78
C SER A 292 -0.32 -8.02 6.58
N LEU A 293 -1.52 -7.46 6.47
CA LEU A 293 -2.50 -7.80 5.42
C LEU A 293 -2.83 -6.63 4.49
N HIS A 294 -2.21 -5.46 4.73
CA HIS A 294 -2.49 -4.15 4.13
C HIS A 294 -3.96 -3.87 3.80
N VAL A 295 -4.86 -4.23 4.70
CA VAL A 295 -6.23 -3.74 4.68
C VAL A 295 -6.19 -2.22 4.84
N ARG A 296 -6.91 -1.51 3.97
CA ARG A 296 -7.03 -0.04 4.01
C ARG A 296 -8.44 0.44 4.30
N HIS A 297 -9.44 -0.43 4.17
CA HIS A 297 -10.81 -0.14 4.56
C HIS A 297 -11.38 -1.27 5.40
N VAL A 298 -11.79 -0.92 6.62
CA VAL A 298 -12.54 -1.80 7.53
C VAL A 298 -14.00 -1.38 7.49
N VAL A 299 -14.91 -2.30 7.16
CA VAL A 299 -16.35 -2.06 7.14
C VAL A 299 -16.98 -2.68 8.38
N THR A 300 -17.45 -1.83 9.28
CA THR A 300 -18.05 -2.20 10.57
C THR A 300 -19.56 -2.27 10.44
N LEU A 301 -20.13 -3.47 10.59
CA LEU A 301 -21.59 -3.70 10.50
C LEU A 301 -22.30 -3.79 11.86
N THR A 302 -21.56 -3.82 12.97
CA THR A 302 -22.08 -3.97 14.34
C THR A 302 -22.74 -2.69 14.84
N GLU A 303 -24.05 -2.56 14.65
CA GLU A 303 -24.83 -1.42 15.18
C GLU A 303 -24.67 -1.29 16.70
N GLU A 304 -24.63 -2.42 17.39
CA GLU A 304 -24.54 -2.54 18.84
C GLU A 304 -23.17 -2.16 19.41
N GLU A 305 -22.09 -2.40 18.67
CA GLU A 305 -20.71 -2.24 19.12
C GLU A 305 -19.83 -1.69 17.98
N PRO A 306 -19.83 -0.36 17.76
CA PRO A 306 -18.94 0.28 16.80
C PRO A 306 -17.48 0.21 17.26
N LEU A 307 -16.54 0.14 16.32
CA LEU A 307 -15.11 0.18 16.65
C LEU A 307 -14.67 1.59 17.08
N PRO A 308 -13.87 1.74 18.14
CA PRO A 308 -13.34 3.04 18.55
C PRO A 308 -12.49 3.69 17.45
N ALA A 309 -12.75 4.97 17.16
CA ALA A 309 -11.98 5.74 16.16
C ALA A 309 -10.47 5.76 16.50
N THR A 310 -10.14 5.81 17.79
CA THR A 310 -8.76 5.85 18.29
C THR A 310 -7.92 4.62 17.95
N TRP A 311 -8.55 3.50 17.58
CA TRP A 311 -7.82 2.31 17.11
C TRP A 311 -7.16 2.51 15.75
N PHE A 312 -7.63 3.49 14.97
CA PHE A 312 -7.11 3.81 13.64
C PHE A 312 -6.08 4.95 13.65
N ASP A 313 -5.91 5.63 14.79
CA ASP A 313 -4.99 6.77 14.93
C ASP A 313 -3.54 6.36 14.67
N GLY A 314 -2.80 7.19 13.92
CA GLY A 314 -1.38 6.99 13.63
C GLY A 314 -1.08 5.79 12.74
N LEU A 315 -2.09 5.20 12.08
CA LEU A 315 -1.92 4.13 11.11
C LEU A 315 -1.96 4.68 9.68
N PRO A 316 -1.09 4.18 8.78
CA PRO A 316 -0.99 4.70 7.43
C PRO A 316 -2.20 4.27 6.59
N ASN A 317 -2.96 5.26 6.12
CA ASN A 317 -3.98 5.10 5.08
C ASN A 317 -5.10 4.07 5.34
N ILE A 318 -5.36 3.67 6.59
CA ILE A 318 -6.50 2.79 6.95
C ILE A 318 -7.69 3.60 7.45
N LYS A 319 -8.89 3.27 6.98
CA LYS A 319 -10.16 3.92 7.37
C LYS A 319 -11.20 2.90 7.84
N ASN A 320 -12.06 3.33 8.76
CA ASN A 320 -13.24 2.59 9.17
C ASN A 320 -14.50 3.19 8.54
N ALA A 321 -15.33 2.34 7.94
CA ALA A 321 -16.63 2.68 7.38
C ALA A 321 -17.72 2.03 8.23
N PHE A 322 -18.53 2.85 8.92
CA PHE A 322 -19.58 2.34 9.81
C PHE A 322 -20.93 2.22 9.09
N LEU A 323 -21.36 0.98 8.81
CA LEU A 323 -22.63 0.67 8.15
C LEU A 323 -23.51 -0.17 9.10
N PRO A 324 -24.20 0.45 10.09
CA PRO A 324 -24.86 -0.27 11.18
C PRO A 324 -25.98 -1.16 10.68
N VAL A 325 -25.91 -2.45 11.00
CA VAL A 325 -26.98 -3.42 10.76
C VAL A 325 -27.27 -4.14 12.06
N ALA A 326 -28.51 -4.08 12.54
CA ALA A 326 -28.94 -4.78 13.74
C ALA A 326 -28.63 -6.29 13.68
N ASN A 327 -28.36 -6.89 14.84
CA ASN A 327 -28.05 -8.31 14.92
C ASN A 327 -29.18 -9.17 14.31
N TYR A 328 -28.80 -10.24 13.59
CA TYR A 328 -29.69 -11.12 12.79
C TYR A 328 -30.51 -10.47 11.67
N LYS A 329 -30.38 -9.16 11.44
CA LYS A 329 -31.05 -8.46 10.32
C LYS A 329 -30.21 -8.47 9.04
N ALA A 330 -30.87 -8.12 7.93
CA ALA A 330 -30.23 -7.97 6.63
C ALA A 330 -29.81 -6.51 6.40
N PRO A 331 -28.66 -6.27 5.75
CA PRO A 331 -28.32 -4.94 5.27
C PRO A 331 -29.36 -4.46 4.25
N SER A 332 -29.63 -3.16 4.28
CA SER A 332 -30.48 -2.51 3.29
C SER A 332 -29.75 -2.33 1.96
N ILE A 333 -30.50 -2.18 0.86
CA ILE A 333 -29.92 -1.94 -0.48
C ILE A 333 -28.95 -0.73 -0.48
N PRO A 334 -29.26 0.44 0.13
CA PRO A 334 -28.29 1.53 0.19
C PRO A 334 -26.99 1.18 0.91
N GLN A 335 -27.05 0.35 1.97
CA GLN A 335 -25.85 -0.11 2.67
C GLN A 335 -25.03 -1.09 1.80
N ILE A 336 -25.71 -1.96 1.04
CA ILE A 336 -25.06 -2.85 0.08
C ILE A 336 -24.40 -2.01 -1.03
N ASP A 337 -25.13 -1.07 -1.65
CA ASP A 337 -24.59 -0.16 -2.68
C ASP A 337 -23.35 0.59 -2.15
N MET A 338 -23.37 1.04 -0.88
CA MET A 338 -22.21 1.67 -0.25
C MET A 338 -21.02 0.72 -0.08
N PHE A 339 -21.27 -0.48 0.45
CA PHE A 339 -20.23 -1.50 0.57
C PHE A 339 -19.60 -1.84 -0.78
N MET A 340 -20.41 -1.96 -1.84
CA MET A 340 -19.93 -2.16 -3.21
C MET A 340 -19.06 -1.00 -3.69
N ARG A 341 -19.46 0.25 -3.41
CA ARG A 341 -18.63 1.44 -3.73
C ARG A 341 -17.28 1.36 -3.03
N LEU A 342 -17.24 1.08 -1.73
CA LEU A 342 -15.98 0.93 -0.98
C LEU A 342 -15.07 -0.16 -1.56
N CYS A 343 -15.64 -1.26 -2.04
CA CYS A 343 -14.87 -2.32 -2.71
C CYS A 343 -14.35 -1.90 -4.10
N CYS A 344 -15.00 -0.93 -4.75
CA CYS A 344 -14.62 -0.38 -6.05
C CYS A 344 -13.88 0.97 -5.97
N SER A 345 -13.78 1.62 -4.80
CA SER A 345 -13.21 2.98 -4.71
C SER A 345 -12.01 3.07 -3.77
N SER A 346 -11.48 1.93 -3.30
CA SER A 346 -10.28 1.87 -2.46
C SER A 346 -9.02 2.23 -3.26
N SER A 347 -8.84 3.52 -3.55
CA SER A 347 -7.62 4.13 -4.10
C SER A 347 -6.45 4.01 -3.09
N PRO A 348 -5.22 3.74 -3.56
CA PRO A 348 -4.77 3.98 -4.93
C PRO A 348 -4.85 2.83 -5.96
N THR A 349 -5.26 1.59 -5.65
CA THR A 349 -5.45 0.54 -6.70
C THR A 349 -6.29 -0.67 -6.25
N GLY A 350 -7.48 -0.42 -5.69
CA GLY A 350 -8.31 -1.50 -5.13
C GLY A 350 -7.66 -2.10 -3.89
N ALA A 351 -7.27 -1.24 -2.94
CA ALA A 351 -6.69 -1.70 -1.68
C ALA A 351 -7.65 -2.67 -0.96
N PRO A 352 -7.12 -3.68 -0.26
CA PRO A 352 -7.95 -4.69 0.38
C PRO A 352 -8.99 -4.10 1.33
N VAL A 353 -10.23 -4.53 1.15
CA VAL A 353 -11.37 -4.20 2.01
C VAL A 353 -11.64 -5.39 2.94
N LEU A 354 -11.84 -5.11 4.21
CA LEU A 354 -12.25 -6.10 5.20
C LEU A 354 -13.65 -5.75 5.70
N VAL A 355 -14.59 -6.67 5.62
CA VAL A 355 -15.93 -6.52 6.23
C VAL A 355 -16.07 -7.42 7.45
N HIS A 356 -16.63 -6.88 8.54
CA HIS A 356 -16.85 -7.66 9.75
C HIS A 356 -18.24 -7.44 10.36
N CYS A 357 -18.63 -8.40 11.20
CA CYS A 357 -19.74 -8.25 12.14
C CYS A 357 -19.45 -9.09 13.39
N GLY A 358 -20.34 -9.11 14.39
CA GLY A 358 -20.13 -9.84 15.66
C GLY A 358 -19.53 -11.25 15.49
N GLY A 359 -20.16 -12.09 14.67
CA GLY A 359 -19.68 -13.45 14.37
C GLY A 359 -18.94 -13.61 13.04
N GLY A 360 -18.90 -12.58 12.19
CA GLY A 360 -18.37 -12.65 10.81
C GLY A 360 -19.20 -13.51 9.83
N LYS A 361 -20.46 -13.85 10.18
CA LYS A 361 -21.31 -14.83 9.47
C LYS A 361 -22.53 -14.23 8.79
N GLY A 362 -23.55 -13.79 9.53
CA GLY A 362 -24.82 -13.32 8.96
C GLY A 362 -24.69 -12.02 8.17
N ARG A 363 -24.52 -10.89 8.88
CA ARG A 363 -24.42 -9.55 8.27
C ARG A 363 -23.26 -9.44 7.27
N ALA A 364 -22.05 -9.82 7.71
CA ALA A 364 -20.86 -9.82 6.84
C ALA A 364 -21.00 -10.78 5.66
N GLY A 365 -21.52 -11.99 5.87
CA GLY A 365 -21.77 -12.94 4.79
C GLY A 365 -22.81 -12.45 3.78
N THR A 366 -23.81 -11.67 4.22
CA THR A 366 -24.79 -11.07 3.30
C THR A 366 -24.14 -10.04 2.37
N MET A 367 -23.26 -9.18 2.91
CA MET A 367 -22.46 -8.24 2.10
C MET A 367 -21.55 -8.98 1.12
N VAL A 368 -20.83 -10.01 1.59
CA VAL A 368 -19.96 -10.84 0.76
C VAL A 368 -20.73 -11.53 -0.37
N ALA A 369 -21.91 -12.10 -0.09
CA ALA A 369 -22.72 -12.73 -1.13
C ALA A 369 -23.21 -11.72 -2.17
N CYS A 370 -23.54 -10.48 -1.78
CA CYS A 370 -23.86 -9.42 -2.74
C CYS A 370 -22.66 -9.08 -3.64
N TYR A 371 -21.45 -9.04 -3.08
CA TYR A 371 -20.23 -8.89 -3.87
C TYR A 371 -20.06 -10.04 -4.88
N LEU A 372 -20.22 -11.30 -4.44
CA LEU A 372 -20.11 -12.48 -5.32
C LEU A 372 -21.18 -12.48 -6.42
N VAL A 373 -22.40 -12.00 -6.16
CA VAL A 373 -23.42 -11.81 -7.20
C VAL A 373 -22.91 -10.84 -8.28
N ALA A 374 -22.30 -9.73 -7.88
CA ALA A 374 -21.84 -8.72 -8.84
C ALA A 374 -20.59 -9.16 -9.61
N PHE A 375 -19.58 -9.72 -8.93
CA PHE A 375 -18.24 -9.91 -9.49
C PHE A 375 -17.73 -11.36 -9.44
N GLY A 376 -18.45 -12.27 -8.77
CA GLY A 376 -17.95 -13.60 -8.47
C GLY A 376 -16.67 -13.52 -7.64
N PHE A 377 -15.72 -14.43 -7.88
CA PHE A 377 -14.41 -14.44 -7.22
C PHE A 377 -13.38 -13.51 -7.88
N LYS A 378 -13.84 -12.47 -8.59
CA LYS A 378 -12.98 -11.52 -9.30
C LYS A 378 -12.92 -10.16 -8.58
N PRO A 379 -11.82 -9.41 -8.71
CA PRO A 379 -11.81 -8.00 -8.32
C PRO A 379 -12.76 -7.19 -9.22
N PRO A 380 -13.22 -6.01 -8.78
CA PRO A 380 -14.06 -5.16 -9.61
C PRO A 380 -13.32 -4.73 -10.88
N PRO A 381 -13.99 -4.64 -12.05
CA PRO A 381 -13.37 -4.17 -13.28
C PRO A 381 -12.80 -2.75 -13.14
N LEU A 382 -11.62 -2.52 -13.73
CA LEU A 382 -10.93 -1.20 -13.69
C LEU A 382 -11.81 -0.05 -14.21
N LYS A 383 -12.70 -0.32 -15.18
CA LYS A 383 -13.67 0.67 -15.71
C LYS A 383 -14.61 1.24 -14.65
N LEU A 384 -14.92 0.50 -13.58
CA LEU A 384 -15.70 0.99 -12.45
C LEU A 384 -14.88 1.85 -11.48
N LEU A 385 -13.54 1.78 -11.55
CA LEU A 385 -12.62 2.58 -10.75
C LEU A 385 -12.35 3.95 -11.40
N LEU A 386 -12.35 4.01 -12.74
CA LEU A 386 -11.99 5.17 -13.56
C LEU A 386 -13.19 5.97 -14.09
N SER A 387 -14.41 5.68 -13.62
CA SER A 387 -15.60 6.29 -14.20
C SER A 387 -15.76 7.74 -13.72
N ASP A 388 -15.12 8.65 -14.45
CA ASP A 388 -15.33 10.10 -14.41
C ASP A 388 -16.65 10.49 -15.11
N GLY A 389 -17.69 9.67 -14.98
CA GLY A 389 -19.01 9.92 -15.58
C GLY A 389 -19.12 9.68 -17.09
N THR A 390 -18.06 9.27 -17.79
CA THR A 390 -18.10 9.00 -19.25
C THR A 390 -18.03 7.50 -19.56
N ALA A 391 -19.04 6.73 -19.13
CA ALA A 391 -19.23 5.38 -19.65
C ALA A 391 -20.10 5.47 -20.92
N SER A 392 -19.57 5.02 -22.06
CA SER A 392 -20.37 4.76 -23.26
C SER A 392 -21.45 3.72 -22.94
N ASN A 393 -22.69 4.00 -23.32
CA ASN A 393 -23.90 3.20 -23.05
C ASN A 393 -23.90 1.76 -23.65
N GLU A 394 -22.77 1.24 -24.13
CA GLU A 394 -22.70 -0.02 -24.89
C GLU A 394 -22.13 -1.23 -24.12
N ASP A 395 -21.51 -1.05 -22.94
CA ASP A 395 -21.03 -2.17 -22.13
C ASP A 395 -22.13 -2.69 -21.19
N TRP A 396 -22.82 -3.76 -21.61
CA TRP A 396 -23.86 -4.41 -20.81
C TRP A 396 -23.27 -5.13 -19.58
N PHE A 397 -23.58 -4.66 -18.36
CA PHE A 397 -23.18 -5.32 -17.11
C PHE A 397 -24.12 -6.48 -16.75
N GLN A 398 -23.58 -7.69 -16.54
CA GLN A 398 -24.31 -8.86 -16.03
C GLN A 398 -23.76 -9.28 -14.66
N PRO A 399 -24.64 -9.61 -13.69
CA PRO A 399 -24.22 -10.29 -12.48
C PRO A 399 -23.44 -11.57 -12.80
N ALA A 400 -22.29 -11.76 -12.15
CA ALA A 400 -21.44 -12.92 -12.33
C ALA A 400 -22.06 -14.22 -11.79
N MET A 401 -22.94 -14.13 -10.80
CA MET A 401 -23.63 -15.26 -10.19
C MET A 401 -25.09 -14.93 -9.89
N THR A 402 -25.96 -15.93 -9.91
CA THR A 402 -27.28 -15.83 -9.29
C THR A 402 -27.15 -15.73 -7.77
N ALA A 403 -28.20 -15.26 -7.10
CA ALA A 403 -28.19 -15.18 -5.64
C ALA A 403 -28.01 -16.56 -4.98
N ALA A 404 -28.61 -17.61 -5.55
CA ALA A 404 -28.49 -18.97 -5.02
C ALA A 404 -27.06 -19.51 -5.15
N GLU A 405 -26.43 -19.34 -6.31
CA GLU A 405 -25.03 -19.74 -6.57
C GLU A 405 -24.07 -19.00 -5.63
N ALA A 406 -24.22 -17.68 -5.49
CA ALA A 406 -23.39 -16.87 -4.60
C ALA A 406 -23.51 -17.31 -3.12
N ILE A 407 -24.74 -17.56 -2.65
CA ILE A 407 -24.99 -18.05 -1.28
C ILE A 407 -24.36 -19.44 -1.09
N GLN A 408 -24.54 -20.34 -2.05
CA GLN A 408 -23.99 -21.69 -1.98
C GLN A 408 -22.47 -21.68 -1.99
N ALA A 409 -21.85 -20.95 -2.92
CA ALA A 409 -20.41 -20.80 -3.01
C ALA A 409 -19.82 -20.21 -1.72
N LEU A 410 -20.46 -19.18 -1.16
CA LEU A 410 -20.06 -18.60 0.11
C LEU A 410 -20.20 -19.59 1.27
N ARG A 411 -21.27 -20.37 1.35
CA ARG A 411 -21.47 -21.37 2.41
C ARG A 411 -20.48 -22.52 2.31
N SER A 412 -20.08 -22.92 1.10
CA SER A 412 -19.00 -23.88 0.88
C SER A 412 -17.66 -23.35 1.39
N MET A 413 -17.32 -22.11 1.08
CA MET A 413 -16.07 -21.47 1.52
C MET A 413 -16.06 -21.11 3.02
N ARG A 414 -17.20 -20.67 3.54
CA ARG A 414 -17.39 -20.14 4.90
C ARG A 414 -18.66 -20.74 5.51
N PRO A 415 -18.60 -21.98 6.01
CA PRO A 415 -19.75 -22.67 6.57
C PRO A 415 -20.45 -21.87 7.68
N GLY A 416 -21.77 -21.73 7.55
CA GLY A 416 -22.61 -20.93 8.45
C GLY A 416 -22.75 -19.45 8.08
N SER A 417 -22.23 -19.02 6.93
CA SER A 417 -22.53 -17.69 6.39
C SER A 417 -24.00 -17.56 6.00
N ILE A 418 -24.58 -16.37 6.23
CA ILE A 418 -25.99 -16.05 6.02
C ILE A 418 -26.90 -16.89 6.93
N GLU A 419 -27.37 -16.28 8.01
CA GLU A 419 -27.98 -16.94 9.17
C GLU A 419 -29.51 -16.88 9.13
N THR A 420 -30.11 -15.95 8.37
CA THR A 420 -31.57 -15.75 8.36
C THR A 420 -32.15 -15.69 6.95
N LYS A 421 -33.45 -16.03 6.83
CA LYS A 421 -34.16 -15.94 5.54
C LYS A 421 -34.22 -14.51 5.00
N GLU A 422 -34.32 -13.53 5.90
CA GLU A 422 -34.31 -12.10 5.57
C GLU A 422 -33.01 -11.72 4.82
N GLN A 423 -31.87 -12.26 5.26
CA GLN A 423 -30.57 -12.04 4.62
C GLN A 423 -30.49 -12.69 3.24
N GLU A 424 -30.97 -13.92 3.06
CA GLU A 424 -31.05 -14.56 1.73
C GLU A 424 -31.90 -13.73 0.76
N VAL A 425 -33.05 -13.23 1.22
CA VAL A 425 -33.95 -12.39 0.43
C VAL A 425 -33.27 -11.06 0.04
N ALA A 426 -32.42 -10.50 0.89
CA ALA A 426 -31.66 -9.29 0.56
C ALA A 426 -30.69 -9.53 -0.60
N VAL A 427 -29.98 -10.66 -0.62
CA VAL A 427 -29.09 -11.04 -1.74
C VAL A 427 -29.89 -11.19 -3.04
N SER A 428 -31.05 -11.86 -3.00
CA SER A 428 -31.93 -12.01 -4.17
C SER A 428 -32.45 -10.67 -4.68
N LYS A 429 -32.86 -9.77 -3.77
CA LYS A 429 -33.30 -8.41 -4.12
C LYS A 429 -32.18 -7.61 -4.78
N PHE A 430 -30.95 -7.72 -4.27
CA PHE A 430 -29.79 -7.06 -4.87
C PHE A 430 -29.48 -7.62 -6.26
N CYS A 431 -29.47 -8.94 -6.44
CA CYS A 431 -29.29 -9.56 -7.76
C CYS A 431 -30.34 -9.07 -8.78
N SER A 432 -31.62 -9.09 -8.41
CA SER A 432 -32.69 -8.55 -9.27
C SER A 432 -32.51 -7.06 -9.57
N LEU A 433 -31.94 -6.29 -8.64
CA LEU A 433 -31.69 -4.86 -8.81
C LEU A 433 -30.57 -4.59 -9.82
N LEU A 434 -29.49 -5.37 -9.79
CA LEU A 434 -28.40 -5.29 -10.78
C LEU A 434 -28.92 -5.51 -12.20
N TRP A 435 -29.75 -6.54 -12.39
CA TRP A 435 -30.42 -6.80 -13.69
C TRP A 435 -31.29 -5.63 -14.14
N LYS A 436 -32.06 -5.03 -13.22
CA LYS A 436 -32.92 -3.88 -13.53
C LYS A 436 -32.11 -2.63 -13.90
N ARG A 437 -31.01 -2.37 -13.18
CA ARG A 437 -30.15 -1.19 -13.40
C ARG A 437 -29.18 -1.35 -14.57
N ARG A 438 -28.90 -2.59 -15.00
CA ARG A 438 -27.84 -2.93 -15.98
C ARG A 438 -26.48 -2.38 -15.55
N GLY A 439 -26.21 -2.40 -14.24
CA GLY A 439 -25.01 -1.83 -13.64
C GLY A 439 -24.95 -2.09 -12.14
N VAL A 440 -23.74 -2.01 -11.57
CA VAL A 440 -23.49 -2.18 -10.13
C VAL A 440 -24.11 -1.05 -9.33
N PHE A 441 -23.93 0.18 -9.79
CA PHE A 441 -24.39 1.38 -9.12
C PHE A 441 -25.68 1.89 -9.74
N SER A 442 -26.45 2.65 -8.97
CA SER A 442 -27.49 3.49 -9.58
C SER A 442 -26.80 4.50 -10.49
N PRO A 443 -27.37 4.82 -11.67
CA PRO A 443 -26.87 5.94 -12.45
C PRO A 443 -26.89 7.18 -11.57
N ASP A 444 -25.73 7.82 -11.46
CA ASP A 444 -25.66 9.05 -10.69
C ASP A 444 -26.56 10.09 -11.37
N PRO A 445 -27.32 10.89 -10.59
CA PRO A 445 -28.13 11.96 -11.16
C PRO A 445 -27.23 12.85 -12.02
N ALA A 446 -27.77 13.37 -13.13
CA ALA A 446 -27.04 14.27 -14.00
C ALA A 446 -26.28 15.31 -13.16
N GLN A 447 -24.95 15.30 -13.28
CA GLN A 447 -24.12 16.26 -12.58
C GLN A 447 -24.49 17.66 -13.09
N GLN A 448 -24.46 18.63 -12.19
CA GLN A 448 -24.64 20.01 -12.61
C GLN A 448 -23.46 20.42 -13.48
N MET A 449 -23.73 21.24 -14.51
CA MET A 449 -22.66 21.84 -15.29
C MET A 449 -21.77 22.67 -14.36
N PRO A 450 -20.42 22.60 -14.52
CA PRO A 450 -19.51 23.47 -13.79
C PRO A 450 -19.94 24.93 -13.91
N SER A 451 -19.98 25.61 -12.77
CA SER A 451 -20.43 27.00 -12.68
C SER A 451 -19.53 27.78 -11.73
N ARG A 452 -19.64 29.10 -11.77
CA ARG A 452 -19.00 30.00 -10.82
C ARG A 452 -19.99 30.38 -9.70
N PRO A 453 -19.52 30.80 -8.51
CA PRO A 453 -20.42 31.31 -7.47
C PRO A 453 -21.12 32.59 -7.94
N GLU A 454 -22.44 32.64 -7.82
CA GLU A 454 -23.25 33.83 -8.14
C GLU A 454 -23.31 34.74 -6.91
N ILE A 455 -22.68 35.92 -6.96
CA ILE A 455 -22.60 36.85 -5.82
C ILE A 455 -23.57 38.02 -6.03
N THR A 456 -24.42 38.27 -5.04
CA THR A 456 -25.37 39.40 -5.01
C THR A 456 -25.20 40.19 -3.71
N GLY A 457 -25.13 41.52 -3.78
CA GLY A 457 -24.95 42.39 -2.62
C GLY A 457 -23.56 42.99 -2.54
N LYS A 458 -23.01 43.13 -1.32
CA LYS A 458 -21.68 43.73 -1.11
C LYS A 458 -20.53 42.76 -1.46
N PRO A 459 -19.31 43.27 -1.72
CA PRO A 459 -18.11 42.45 -1.91
C PRO A 459 -17.75 41.59 -0.68
N ILE A 460 -17.30 40.34 -0.90
CA ILE A 460 -17.16 39.27 0.12
C ILE A 460 -15.90 39.37 1.00
N GLU A 461 -14.99 40.28 0.70
CA GLU A 461 -13.67 40.36 1.37
C GLU A 461 -13.80 40.73 2.85
N THR A 462 -14.91 41.39 3.20
CA THR A 462 -15.20 41.81 4.58
C THR A 462 -16.12 40.84 5.32
N THR A 463 -16.51 39.71 4.72
CA THR A 463 -17.40 38.73 5.34
C THR A 463 -16.81 38.18 6.63
N ASP A 464 -17.54 38.38 7.73
CA ASP A 464 -17.19 37.90 9.06
C ASP A 464 -18.12 36.79 9.58
N LEU A 465 -19.32 36.67 9.04
CA LEU A 465 -20.25 35.58 9.33
C LEU A 465 -20.72 34.90 8.04
N LEU A 466 -20.47 33.60 7.92
CA LEU A 466 -21.02 32.75 6.87
C LEU A 466 -22.19 31.95 7.41
N VAL A 467 -23.38 32.14 6.85
CA VAL A 467 -24.56 31.33 7.14
C VAL A 467 -24.79 30.38 5.96
N LEU A 468 -24.50 29.10 6.15
CA LEU A 468 -24.68 28.10 5.08
C LEU A 468 -26.16 27.71 5.00
N CYS A 469 -26.76 27.81 3.82
CA CYS A 469 -28.16 27.49 3.57
C CYS A 469 -28.26 26.38 2.52
N GLY A 470 -29.09 25.36 2.78
CA GLY A 470 -29.36 24.30 1.82
C GLY A 470 -29.82 23.02 2.49
N ILE A 471 -30.45 22.14 1.73
CA ILE A 471 -30.97 20.87 2.22
C ILE A 471 -29.84 19.85 2.56
N PRO A 472 -30.08 18.83 3.40
CA PRO A 472 -29.08 17.78 3.65
C PRO A 472 -28.62 17.13 2.34
N GLY A 473 -27.32 16.86 2.20
CA GLY A 473 -26.73 16.33 0.95
C GLY A 473 -26.27 17.40 -0.05
N SER A 474 -26.59 18.68 0.17
CA SER A 474 -26.23 19.77 -0.77
C SER A 474 -24.75 20.15 -0.83
N GLY A 475 -23.91 19.66 0.10
CA GLY A 475 -22.46 19.93 0.11
C GLY A 475 -21.98 21.00 1.10
N LYS A 476 -22.86 21.59 1.92
CA LYS A 476 -22.51 22.59 2.96
C LYS A 476 -21.33 22.18 3.86
N SER A 477 -21.44 21.02 4.49
CA SER A 477 -20.40 20.54 5.40
C SER A 477 -19.08 20.22 4.69
N SER A 478 -19.17 19.76 3.43
CA SER A 478 -18.01 19.54 2.57
C SER A 478 -17.30 20.87 2.25
N PHE A 479 -18.06 21.92 1.92
CA PHE A 479 -17.54 23.28 1.74
C PHE A 479 -16.89 23.83 3.01
N ARG A 480 -17.57 23.71 4.17
CA ARG A 480 -17.02 24.11 5.46
C ARG A 480 -15.68 23.41 5.73
N GLN A 481 -15.64 22.08 5.58
CA GLN A 481 -14.43 21.29 5.78
C GLN A 481 -13.32 21.72 4.81
N ALA A 482 -13.63 21.91 3.53
CA ALA A 482 -12.68 22.38 2.53
C ALA A 482 -12.07 23.74 2.93
N LEU A 483 -12.92 24.71 3.34
CA LEU A 483 -12.49 26.02 3.79
C LEU A 483 -11.62 25.93 5.06
N ALA A 484 -12.07 25.17 6.06
CA ALA A 484 -11.33 24.99 7.32
C ALA A 484 -9.95 24.36 7.08
N LYS A 485 -9.88 23.29 6.29
CA LYS A 485 -8.63 22.61 5.89
C LYS A 485 -7.66 23.57 5.21
N ARG A 486 -8.16 24.35 4.25
CA ARG A 486 -7.34 25.30 3.49
C ARG A 486 -6.82 26.46 4.36
N ILE A 487 -7.64 26.94 5.31
CA ILE A 487 -7.23 27.94 6.30
C ILE A 487 -6.19 27.37 7.27
N MET A 488 -6.31 26.12 7.69
CA MET A 488 -5.27 25.47 8.49
C MET A 488 -3.95 25.37 7.72
N ALA A 489 -4.00 24.96 6.45
CA ALA A 489 -2.84 24.87 5.58
C ALA A 489 -2.12 26.21 5.33
N SER A 490 -2.85 27.32 5.34
CA SER A 490 -2.28 28.65 5.15
C SER A 490 -1.51 29.19 6.37
N ARG A 491 -1.63 28.54 7.54
CA ARG A 491 -0.87 28.88 8.76
C ARG A 491 0.64 28.74 8.59
N ALA A 492 1.07 27.98 7.59
CA ALA A 492 2.48 27.85 7.23
C ALA A 492 3.07 29.16 6.64
N ALA A 493 2.25 30.17 6.31
CA ALA A 493 2.73 31.48 5.90
C ALA A 493 3.45 32.22 7.06
N PRO A 494 4.39 33.15 6.76
CA PRO A 494 5.06 33.95 7.79
C PRO A 494 4.09 34.74 8.67
N ILE A 495 4.40 34.89 9.96
CA ILE A 495 3.56 35.65 10.92
C ILE A 495 3.33 37.10 10.46
N THR A 496 4.34 37.70 9.82
CA THR A 496 4.27 39.06 9.26
C THR A 496 3.19 39.21 8.19
N VAL A 497 2.93 38.17 7.40
CA VAL A 497 1.87 38.15 6.38
C VAL A 497 0.50 37.90 7.03
N ARG A 498 0.47 37.04 8.05
CA ARG A 498 -0.79 36.60 8.69
C ARG A 498 -1.39 37.63 9.65
N SER A 499 -0.55 38.34 10.39
CA SER A 499 -1.00 39.24 11.47
C SER A 499 -1.81 40.44 10.97
N SER A 500 -1.57 40.90 9.74
CA SER A 500 -2.24 42.06 9.14
C SER A 500 -3.39 41.71 8.19
N ASN A 501 -3.68 40.42 7.96
CA ASN A 501 -4.65 39.99 6.94
C ASN A 501 -5.74 39.09 7.55
N THR A 502 -6.97 39.59 7.56
CA THR A 502 -8.16 38.94 8.14
C THR A 502 -8.50 37.60 7.48
N LEU A 503 -8.06 37.36 6.23
CA LEU A 503 -8.25 36.07 5.55
C LEU A 503 -7.51 34.92 6.24
N TYR A 504 -6.40 35.19 6.95
CA TYR A 504 -5.65 34.17 7.69
C TYR A 504 -6.22 33.86 9.08
N GLN A 505 -7.23 34.62 9.54
CA GLN A 505 -7.88 34.32 10.81
C GLN A 505 -8.73 33.06 10.70
N PRO A 506 -8.69 32.16 11.70
CA PRO A 506 -9.49 30.96 11.70
C PRO A 506 -10.97 31.29 11.79
N TRP A 507 -11.79 30.46 11.16
CA TRP A 507 -13.23 30.50 11.32
C TRP A 507 -13.63 29.74 12.59
N THR A 508 -14.48 30.33 13.42
CA THR A 508 -15.19 29.58 14.47
C THR A 508 -16.27 28.74 13.80
N GLU A 509 -16.12 27.42 13.83
CA GLU A 509 -17.06 26.49 13.22
C GLU A 509 -18.22 26.19 14.18
N ILE A 510 -19.45 26.47 13.74
CA ILE A 510 -20.67 26.25 14.53
C ILE A 510 -21.61 25.35 13.72
N HIS A 511 -21.79 24.10 14.15
CA HIS A 511 -22.63 23.13 13.44
C HIS A 511 -23.53 22.31 14.37
N SER A 512 -24.73 21.98 13.89
CA SER A 512 -25.78 21.36 14.72
C SER A 512 -25.53 19.90 15.08
N ASP A 513 -24.71 19.19 14.31
CA ASP A 513 -24.58 17.73 14.43
C ASP A 513 -23.92 17.31 15.75
N GLU A 514 -23.11 18.20 16.36
CA GLU A 514 -22.40 17.95 17.62
C GLU A 514 -23.08 18.64 18.82
N ILE A 515 -23.47 19.91 18.68
CA ILE A 515 -23.93 20.75 19.80
C ILE A 515 -25.45 21.02 19.81
N GLY A 516 -26.17 20.58 18.77
CA GLY A 516 -27.60 20.82 18.60
C GLY A 516 -27.99 22.30 18.43
N ARG A 517 -29.29 22.55 18.23
CA ARG A 517 -29.82 23.91 17.98
C ARG A 517 -29.47 24.91 19.09
N LYS A 518 -29.77 24.57 20.34
CA LYS A 518 -29.49 25.45 21.50
C LYS A 518 -27.99 25.67 21.71
N GLY A 519 -27.15 24.71 21.32
CA GLY A 519 -25.70 24.87 21.31
C GLY A 519 -25.25 25.89 20.27
N CYS A 520 -25.77 25.83 19.05
CA CYS A 520 -25.50 26.84 18.02
C CYS A 520 -25.92 28.25 18.47
N GLU A 521 -27.13 28.39 19.04
CA GLU A 521 -27.65 29.68 19.54
C GLU A 521 -26.75 30.26 20.64
N ARG A 522 -26.31 29.44 21.59
CA ARG A 522 -25.35 29.89 22.62
C ARG A 522 -24.00 30.26 22.03
N SER A 523 -23.49 29.47 21.08
CA SER A 523 -22.15 29.66 20.51
C SER A 523 -22.09 30.94 19.69
N ILE A 524 -23.06 31.18 18.81
CA ILE A 524 -23.06 32.36 17.93
C ILE A 524 -23.22 33.69 18.68
N GLY A 525 -23.88 33.66 19.85
CA GLY A 525 -24.04 34.82 20.72
C GLY A 525 -22.84 35.15 21.60
N GLN A 526 -21.73 34.39 21.51
CA GLN A 526 -20.53 34.67 22.30
C GLN A 526 -19.78 35.89 21.76
N GLY A 527 -19.57 36.91 22.60
CA GLY A 527 -18.90 38.16 22.22
C GLY A 527 -17.39 38.05 21.91
N SER A 528 -16.78 36.89 22.15
CA SER A 528 -15.39 36.58 21.77
C SER A 528 -15.24 36.25 20.28
N ILE A 529 -16.34 35.95 19.59
CA ILE A 529 -16.31 35.62 18.17
C ILE A 529 -15.95 36.85 17.35
N ARG A 530 -15.11 36.61 16.34
CA ARG A 530 -14.71 37.61 15.34
C ARG A 530 -15.01 37.15 13.92
N ARG A 531 -15.03 35.83 13.70
CA ARG A 531 -15.35 35.22 12.42
C ARG A 531 -16.00 33.86 12.64
N ALA A 532 -17.12 33.55 12.00
CA ALA A 532 -17.80 32.27 12.20
C ALA A 532 -18.48 31.69 10.96
N ILE A 533 -18.53 30.36 10.88
CA ILE A 533 -19.32 29.60 9.91
C ILE A 533 -20.44 28.89 10.66
N LEU A 534 -21.69 29.20 10.31
CA LEU A 534 -22.87 28.51 10.80
C LEU A 534 -23.30 27.44 9.77
N ASP A 535 -22.88 26.20 9.99
CA ASP A 535 -23.23 25.03 9.18
C ASP A 535 -24.48 24.34 9.74
N ARG A 536 -25.62 24.74 9.20
CA ARG A 536 -26.94 24.11 9.42
C ARG A 536 -27.68 24.06 8.09
N CYS A 537 -28.90 23.52 8.07
CA CYS A 537 -29.75 23.64 6.90
C CYS A 537 -30.19 25.09 6.64
N ASN A 538 -30.42 25.86 7.72
CA ASN A 538 -30.83 27.28 7.68
C ASN A 538 -31.93 27.56 6.64
N GLY A 539 -32.90 26.65 6.54
CA GLY A 539 -33.92 26.66 5.49
C GLY A 539 -35.09 27.61 5.74
N VAL A 540 -35.31 28.07 6.96
CA VAL A 540 -36.47 28.91 7.31
C VAL A 540 -36.00 30.34 7.60
N ALA A 541 -36.67 31.34 7.04
CA ALA A 541 -36.27 32.75 7.17
C ALA A 541 -36.30 33.26 8.62
N ALA A 542 -37.32 32.86 9.39
CA ALA A 542 -37.44 33.22 10.81
C ALA A 542 -36.25 32.72 11.64
N ASP A 543 -35.75 31.51 11.36
CA ASP A 543 -34.60 30.95 12.04
C ASP A 543 -33.32 31.74 11.68
N ARG A 544 -33.12 32.12 10.41
CA ARG A 544 -31.96 32.92 9.99
C ARG A 544 -31.94 34.30 10.66
N LYS A 545 -33.09 34.98 10.74
CA LYS A 545 -33.22 36.27 11.44
C LYS A 545 -32.83 36.19 12.91
N LEU A 546 -33.15 35.09 13.59
CA LEU A 546 -32.71 34.85 14.98
C LEU A 546 -31.18 34.70 15.07
N PHE A 547 -30.55 33.96 14.16
CA PHE A 547 -29.09 33.84 14.16
C PHE A 547 -28.38 35.17 13.87
N LEU A 548 -28.93 35.96 12.94
CA LEU A 548 -28.43 37.29 12.64
C LEU A 548 -28.55 38.22 13.85
N SER A 549 -29.68 38.18 14.58
CA SER A 549 -29.85 39.03 15.77
C SER A 549 -28.89 38.65 16.91
N LEU A 550 -28.60 37.36 17.08
CA LEU A 550 -27.60 36.88 18.05
C LEU A 550 -26.17 37.31 17.66
N ALA A 551 -25.85 37.30 16.37
CA ALA A 551 -24.54 37.70 15.86
C ALA A 551 -24.35 39.22 15.76
N ALA A 552 -25.43 40.02 15.83
CA ALA A 552 -25.41 41.47 15.63
C ALA A 552 -24.48 42.24 16.60
N THR A 553 -24.09 41.61 17.70
CA THR A 553 -23.15 42.19 18.68
C THR A 553 -21.71 42.22 18.19
N TRP A 554 -21.35 41.41 17.19
CA TRP A 554 -19.97 41.29 16.71
C TRP A 554 -19.84 41.25 15.18
N SER A 555 -20.80 40.66 14.46
CA SER A 555 -20.78 40.57 12.99
C SER A 555 -21.19 41.91 12.38
N GLN A 556 -20.34 42.44 11.51
CA GLN A 556 -20.60 43.62 10.69
C GLN A 556 -20.96 43.24 9.26
N HIS A 557 -20.58 42.03 8.82
CA HIS A 557 -20.87 41.54 7.48
C HIS A 557 -21.27 40.05 7.49
N ALA A 558 -22.57 39.83 7.62
CA ALA A 558 -23.19 38.53 7.42
C ALA A 558 -23.44 38.23 5.94
N THR A 559 -23.00 37.05 5.50
CA THR A 559 -23.16 36.53 4.14
C THR A 559 -23.90 35.19 4.17
N ALA A 560 -24.95 35.06 3.38
CA ALA A 560 -25.64 33.79 3.18
C ALA A 560 -25.02 33.03 2.00
N VAL A 561 -24.65 31.76 2.21
CA VAL A 561 -24.15 30.89 1.13
C VAL A 561 -25.20 29.80 0.87
N VAL A 562 -25.87 29.88 -0.28
CA VAL A 562 -27.00 29.03 -0.64
C VAL A 562 -26.55 27.93 -1.59
N PHE A 563 -26.62 26.69 -1.14
CA PHE A 563 -26.38 25.51 -1.95
C PHE A 563 -27.66 25.11 -2.68
N ASP A 564 -27.84 25.65 -3.87
CA ASP A 564 -28.95 25.38 -4.78
C ASP A 564 -28.66 24.15 -5.64
N ILE A 565 -28.55 23.02 -4.95
CA ILE A 565 -28.29 21.71 -5.54
C ILE A 565 -29.62 20.94 -5.64
N PRO A 566 -29.91 20.23 -6.74
CA PRO A 566 -31.22 19.62 -6.95
C PRO A 566 -31.51 18.59 -5.87
N THR A 567 -32.75 18.55 -5.38
CA THR A 567 -33.15 17.68 -4.26
C THR A 567 -32.82 16.22 -4.53
N LYS A 568 -32.97 15.74 -5.77
CA LYS A 568 -32.64 14.37 -6.14
C LYS A 568 -31.14 14.07 -6.01
N LEU A 569 -30.28 15.01 -6.39
CA LEU A 569 -28.83 14.85 -6.24
C LEU A 569 -28.42 14.89 -4.77
N CYS A 570 -29.04 15.75 -3.97
CA CYS A 570 -28.83 15.81 -2.53
C CYS A 570 -29.26 14.50 -1.84
N GLU A 571 -30.39 13.93 -2.25
CA GLU A 571 -30.87 12.62 -1.77
C GLU A 571 -29.86 11.51 -2.05
N THR A 572 -29.39 11.41 -3.30
CA THR A 572 -28.37 10.42 -3.67
C THR A 572 -27.08 10.61 -2.87
N ARG A 573 -26.57 11.84 -2.76
CA ARG A 573 -25.36 12.15 -1.99
C ARG A 573 -25.51 11.80 -0.52
N ALA A 574 -26.65 12.08 0.09
CA ALA A 574 -26.89 11.78 1.50
C ALA A 574 -27.03 10.28 1.76
N MET A 575 -27.65 9.53 0.84
CA MET A 575 -27.69 8.06 0.91
C MET A 575 -26.30 7.43 0.76
N GLN A 576 -25.35 8.13 0.14
CA GLN A 576 -23.98 7.70 -0.04
C GLN A 576 -23.01 8.22 1.05
N ARG A 577 -23.49 8.65 2.22
CA ARG A 577 -22.61 9.04 3.33
C ARG A 577 -22.31 7.83 4.22
N VAL A 578 -21.02 7.59 4.45
CA VAL A 578 -20.52 6.49 5.30
C VAL A 578 -20.44 6.89 6.79
N ASP A 579 -20.19 8.18 7.06
CA ASP A 579 -19.75 8.64 8.39
C ASP A 579 -20.75 9.56 9.11
N HIS A 580 -22.06 9.47 8.82
CA HIS A 580 -23.04 10.34 9.48
C HIS A 580 -23.47 9.77 10.84
N PRO A 581 -23.16 10.43 11.98
CA PRO A 581 -23.39 9.88 13.32
C PRO A 581 -24.87 9.66 13.67
N THR A 582 -25.79 10.38 13.02
CA THR A 582 -27.22 10.41 13.40
C THR A 582 -28.20 9.84 12.38
N LEU A 583 -27.78 9.52 11.14
CA LEU A 583 -28.68 9.09 10.05
C LEU A 583 -27.96 8.15 9.08
N PRO A 584 -27.99 6.82 9.33
CA PRO A 584 -27.41 5.85 8.40
C PRO A 584 -28.20 5.81 7.08
N PRO A 585 -27.56 5.39 5.95
CA PRO A 585 -28.23 5.22 4.66
C PRO A 585 -29.53 4.42 4.76
N GLY A 586 -30.64 4.98 4.27
CA GLY A 586 -31.95 4.31 4.30
C GLY A 586 -33.14 5.26 4.17
N ARG A 587 -34.35 4.74 4.42
CA ARG A 587 -35.61 5.48 4.26
C ARG A 587 -35.68 6.78 5.06
N ARG A 588 -35.08 6.80 6.25
CA ARG A 588 -35.07 7.98 7.13
C ARG A 588 -34.37 9.18 6.49
N VAL A 589 -33.31 8.94 5.70
CA VAL A 589 -32.58 9.99 4.97
C VAL A 589 -33.48 10.64 3.92
N GLY A 590 -34.20 9.83 3.13
CA GLY A 590 -35.13 10.33 2.12
C GLY A 590 -36.26 11.18 2.71
N PHE A 591 -36.87 10.73 3.82
CA PHE A 591 -37.90 11.50 4.53
C PHE A 591 -37.37 12.83 5.06
N ALA A 592 -36.19 12.84 5.69
CA ALA A 592 -35.58 14.06 6.20
C ALA A 592 -35.31 15.08 5.08
N ILE A 593 -34.79 14.62 3.94
CA ILE A 593 -34.50 15.49 2.79
C ILE A 593 -35.78 16.07 2.20
N HIS A 594 -36.82 15.24 2.04
CA HIS A 594 -38.11 15.71 1.55
C HIS A 594 -38.71 16.78 2.48
N GLN A 595 -38.70 16.55 3.79
CA GLN A 595 -39.20 17.50 4.78
C GLN A 595 -38.42 18.82 4.77
N HIS A 596 -37.09 18.76 4.65
CA HIS A 596 -36.25 19.95 4.52
C HIS A 596 -36.50 20.69 3.20
N SER A 597 -36.68 19.96 2.10
CA SER A 597 -36.94 20.55 0.79
C SER A 597 -38.30 21.25 0.72
N SER A 598 -39.34 20.71 1.37
CA SER A 598 -40.69 21.30 1.34
C SER A 598 -40.81 22.58 2.17
N THR A 599 -39.88 22.82 3.10
CA THR A 599 -39.89 23.98 4.00
C THR A 599 -38.77 24.98 3.70
N PHE A 600 -37.98 24.75 2.64
CA PHE A 600 -36.82 25.57 2.32
C PHE A 600 -37.22 26.89 1.64
N GLU A 601 -36.83 28.00 2.25
CA GLU A 601 -36.95 29.35 1.75
C GLU A 601 -35.56 29.89 1.40
N PHE A 602 -35.39 30.37 0.16
CA PHE A 602 -34.16 31.03 -0.27
C PHE A 602 -33.93 32.33 0.53
N PRO A 603 -32.69 32.60 0.99
CA PRO A 603 -32.39 33.82 1.72
C PRO A 603 -32.52 35.06 0.84
N LYS A 604 -32.84 36.18 1.50
CA LYS A 604 -33.03 37.49 0.89
C LYS A 604 -32.23 38.56 1.63
N LEU A 605 -31.86 39.63 0.93
CA LEU A 605 -31.08 40.73 1.53
C LEU A 605 -31.88 41.47 2.62
N ASP A 606 -33.21 41.49 2.52
CA ASP A 606 -34.12 42.09 3.52
C ASP A 606 -34.15 41.33 4.87
N GLU A 607 -33.52 40.16 4.96
CA GLU A 607 -33.35 39.43 6.21
C GLU A 607 -32.22 39.99 7.09
N GLY A 608 -31.36 40.86 6.54
CA GLY A 608 -30.20 41.44 7.22
C GLY A 608 -28.85 40.94 6.70
N PHE A 609 -28.83 40.13 5.64
CA PHE A 609 -27.59 39.77 4.95
C PHE A 609 -27.11 40.93 4.08
N LEU A 610 -25.80 41.21 4.09
CA LEU A 610 -25.20 42.18 3.17
C LEU A 610 -24.84 41.56 1.82
N THR A 611 -24.62 40.23 1.80
CA THR A 611 -24.26 39.48 0.61
C THR A 611 -24.92 38.11 0.61
N ILE A 612 -25.33 37.67 -0.58
CA ILE A 612 -25.86 36.33 -0.83
C ILE A 612 -25.03 35.71 -1.95
N ILE A 613 -24.56 34.49 -1.73
CA ILE A 613 -23.80 33.72 -2.69
C ILE A 613 -24.57 32.46 -3.03
N ARG A 614 -24.91 32.25 -4.30
CA ARG A 614 -25.60 31.04 -4.76
C ARG A 614 -24.60 30.08 -5.41
N ILE A 615 -24.63 28.84 -4.94
CA ILE A 615 -23.76 27.73 -5.32
C ILE A 615 -24.60 26.67 -5.99
N THR A 616 -24.32 26.41 -7.26
CA THR A 616 -25.02 25.42 -8.09
C THR A 616 -24.14 24.20 -8.39
N SER A 617 -22.81 24.35 -8.44
CA SER A 617 -21.88 23.24 -8.72
C SER A 617 -20.86 23.00 -7.59
N VAL A 618 -20.11 21.90 -7.67
CA VAL A 618 -18.99 21.63 -6.75
C VAL A 618 -17.85 22.60 -7.02
N GLU A 619 -17.62 22.91 -8.28
CA GLU A 619 -16.62 23.85 -8.78
C GLU A 619 -16.88 25.26 -8.24
N ALA A 620 -18.14 25.72 -8.26
CA ALA A 620 -18.53 26.99 -7.65
C ALA A 620 -18.23 27.03 -6.14
N ALA A 621 -18.43 25.91 -5.43
CA ALA A 621 -18.13 25.81 -4.01
C ALA A 621 -16.61 25.87 -3.75
N LEU A 622 -15.80 25.17 -4.56
CA LEU A 622 -14.34 25.19 -4.44
C LEU A 622 -13.75 26.54 -4.84
N GLU A 623 -14.27 27.21 -5.88
CA GLU A 623 -13.89 28.59 -6.22
C GLU A 623 -14.22 29.54 -5.06
N LEU A 624 -15.38 29.38 -4.41
CA LEU A 624 -15.71 30.17 -3.23
C LEU A 624 -14.76 29.87 -2.04
N VAL A 625 -14.31 28.63 -1.86
CA VAL A 625 -13.26 28.30 -0.88
C VAL A 625 -11.99 29.07 -1.20
N ASP A 626 -11.58 29.14 -2.46
CA ASP A 626 -10.39 29.89 -2.90
C ASP A 626 -10.54 31.39 -2.67
N LEU A 627 -11.73 31.96 -2.87
CA LEU A 627 -12.02 33.38 -2.63
C LEU A 627 -12.04 33.75 -1.13
N LEU A 628 -12.52 32.85 -0.27
CA LEU A 628 -12.65 33.09 1.17
C LEU A 628 -11.42 32.65 1.98
N SER A 629 -10.44 32.04 1.32
CA SER A 629 -9.19 31.61 1.92
C SER A 629 -8.01 32.36 1.31
N PRO A 630 -6.93 32.54 2.06
CA PRO A 630 -5.71 33.13 1.51
C PRO A 630 -5.04 32.16 0.54
N PRO A 631 -4.21 32.65 -0.38
CA PRO A 631 -3.44 31.79 -1.26
C PRO A 631 -2.54 30.87 -0.44
N LEU A 632 -2.46 29.60 -0.85
CA LEU A 632 -1.57 28.65 -0.21
C LEU A 632 -0.12 29.05 -0.47
N PRO A 633 0.74 29.11 0.56
CA PRO A 633 2.13 29.43 0.36
C PRO A 633 2.82 28.33 -0.46
N LEU A 634 3.74 28.74 -1.33
CA LEU A 634 4.74 27.84 -1.87
C LEU A 634 5.66 27.40 -0.73
N LEU A 635 5.51 26.16 -0.27
CA LEU A 635 6.33 25.61 0.78
C LEU A 635 7.62 25.09 0.17
N LYS A 636 8.72 25.79 0.44
CA LYS A 636 10.05 25.24 0.16
C LYS A 636 10.29 24.07 1.11
N PHE A 637 11.01 23.06 0.63
CA PHE A 637 11.42 21.98 1.51
C PHE A 637 12.28 22.54 2.67
N PRO A 638 12.02 22.15 3.94
CA PRO A 638 12.71 22.72 5.09
C PRO A 638 14.24 22.64 5.00
N ARG A 639 14.90 23.61 5.65
CA ARG A 639 16.34 23.51 5.84
C ARG A 639 16.64 22.30 6.73
N THR A 640 17.62 21.48 6.32
CA THR A 640 18.05 20.29 7.06
C THR A 640 19.38 20.60 7.70
N GLN A 641 19.50 20.35 9.00
CA GLN A 641 20.69 20.65 9.79
C GLN A 641 21.80 19.62 9.54
N HIS A 642 23.05 20.01 9.68
CA HIS A 642 24.18 19.09 9.72
C HIS A 642 24.18 18.36 11.07
N LEU A 643 24.10 17.03 11.04
CA LEU A 643 24.25 16.18 12.23
C LEU A 643 25.72 16.10 12.66
N ILE A 644 26.59 15.99 11.66
CA ILE A 644 28.05 16.00 11.81
C ILE A 644 28.57 16.92 10.70
N ASP A 645 29.36 17.92 11.08
CA ASP A 645 30.08 18.74 10.11
C ASP A 645 31.44 18.10 9.82
N LEU A 646 31.63 17.68 8.57
CA LEU A 646 32.88 17.12 8.05
C LEU A 646 33.71 18.15 7.28
N GLY A 647 33.36 19.44 7.37
CA GLY A 647 34.01 20.54 6.64
C GLY A 647 33.25 20.99 5.39
N ALA A 648 32.02 20.50 5.20
CA ALA A 648 31.15 20.82 4.06
C ALA A 648 30.00 21.78 4.41
N ALA A 649 29.85 22.17 5.68
CA ALA A 649 28.89 23.19 6.08
C ALA A 649 29.36 24.60 5.71
N THR A 650 28.44 25.43 5.21
CA THR A 650 28.68 26.86 4.97
C THR A 650 28.30 27.71 6.19
N SER A 651 28.68 28.99 6.22
CA SER A 651 28.31 29.91 7.32
C SER A 651 26.80 30.08 7.52
N ASP A 652 26.00 29.72 6.51
CA ASP A 652 24.54 29.82 6.51
C ASP A 652 23.83 28.49 6.89
N ASP A 653 24.59 27.42 7.15
CA ASP A 653 24.07 26.12 7.55
C ASP A 653 23.86 26.02 9.07
N LEU A 654 22.82 25.29 9.46
CA LEU A 654 22.53 24.98 10.85
C LEU A 654 23.25 23.68 11.24
N ILE A 655 23.97 23.68 12.36
CA ILE A 655 24.65 22.49 12.91
C ILE A 655 23.93 22.07 14.19
N SER A 656 23.55 20.80 14.29
CA SER A 656 22.99 20.21 15.51
C SER A 656 24.12 19.72 16.42
N ASP A 657 23.97 19.86 17.74
CA ASP A 657 24.89 19.23 18.68
C ASP A 657 24.51 17.75 18.84
N PHE A 658 25.31 16.86 18.23
CA PHE A 658 25.13 15.40 18.28
C PHE A 658 24.93 14.86 19.69
N ASN A 659 25.58 15.47 20.70
CA ASN A 659 25.52 15.04 22.09
C ASN A 659 24.29 15.56 22.84
N SER A 660 23.60 16.58 22.33
CA SER A 660 22.40 17.17 22.95
C SER A 660 21.09 16.57 22.43
N ILE A 661 21.16 15.63 21.48
CA ILE A 661 19.97 14.99 20.88
C ILE A 661 19.36 14.01 21.90
N SER A 662 18.56 14.56 22.80
CA SER A 662 17.69 13.85 23.73
C SER A 662 16.42 13.40 22.99
N LEU A 663 16.55 12.48 22.04
CA LEU A 663 15.38 11.91 21.37
C LEU A 663 14.87 10.71 22.17
N PRO A 664 13.58 10.68 22.54
CA PRO A 664 13.01 9.53 23.21
C PRO A 664 13.05 8.34 22.25
N VAL A 665 14.00 7.44 22.49
CA VAL A 665 14.09 6.13 21.83
C VAL A 665 12.98 5.28 22.44
N ASP A 666 11.82 5.27 21.80
CA ASP A 666 10.75 4.34 22.10
C ASP A 666 10.57 3.34 20.94
N GLU A 667 9.88 2.22 21.20
CA GLU A 667 9.63 1.16 20.22
C GLU A 667 8.86 1.64 18.97
N ASN A 668 8.27 2.84 19.00
CA ASN A 668 7.48 3.39 17.89
C ASN A 668 8.27 4.35 17.00
N THR A 669 9.56 4.54 17.26
CA THR A 669 10.43 5.50 16.56
C THR A 669 11.46 4.78 15.68
N THR A 670 11.52 5.14 14.40
CA THR A 670 12.40 4.56 13.38
C THR A 670 13.29 5.62 12.76
N ILE A 671 14.56 5.31 12.56
CA ILE A 671 15.55 6.18 11.94
C ILE A 671 15.85 5.67 10.52
N VAL A 672 15.83 6.55 9.52
CA VAL A 672 15.96 6.21 8.10
C VAL A 672 16.97 7.11 7.40
N ILE A 673 17.83 6.55 6.53
CA ILE A 673 18.94 7.27 5.88
C ILE A 673 18.85 7.30 4.32
N ALA A 674 18.99 8.48 3.66
CA ALA A 674 18.81 8.76 2.19
C ALA A 674 19.67 9.95 1.60
N GLU A 675 19.33 10.59 0.45
CA GLU A 675 20.02 11.72 -0.28
C GLU A 675 19.06 12.91 -0.66
N LYS A 676 19.50 14.14 -1.09
CA LYS A 676 18.64 15.39 -1.23
C LYS A 676 19.15 16.63 -2.07
N ASN A 677 18.28 17.50 -2.68
CA ASN A 677 18.50 18.96 -3.05
C ASN A 677 17.24 19.94 -2.95
N ARG A 678 17.27 21.22 -3.44
CA ARG A 678 16.31 22.37 -3.15
C ARG A 678 15.86 23.29 -4.34
N SER A 679 14.81 24.15 -4.10
CA SER A 679 13.77 24.60 -5.07
C SER A 679 13.53 26.11 -5.40
N HIS A 680 12.86 26.35 -6.56
CA HIS A 680 12.04 27.50 -7.03
C HIS A 680 10.81 26.97 -7.85
N ALA A 681 9.79 27.80 -8.14
CA ALA A 681 8.71 27.43 -9.07
C ALA A 681 9.18 27.55 -10.52
N ILE A 682 8.92 26.51 -11.32
CA ILE A 682 9.52 26.30 -12.64
C ILE A 682 8.52 25.61 -13.58
N ASN A 683 8.74 25.79 -14.87
CA ASN A 683 8.09 25.09 -15.97
C ASN A 683 9.13 24.76 -17.05
N SER A 684 8.71 24.10 -18.14
CA SER A 684 9.60 23.75 -19.26
C SER A 684 10.31 24.95 -19.91
N GLU A 685 9.70 26.13 -19.86
CA GLU A 685 10.22 27.38 -20.41
C GLU A 685 11.19 28.11 -19.47
N SER A 686 11.23 27.72 -18.19
CA SER A 686 11.98 28.45 -17.16
C SER A 686 13.49 28.36 -17.35
N HIS A 687 13.98 27.18 -17.76
CA HIS A 687 15.39 26.96 -18.05
C HIS A 687 15.58 25.70 -18.89
N ARG A 688 16.67 25.62 -19.67
CA ARG A 688 17.00 24.47 -20.54
C ARG A 688 16.99 23.12 -19.80
N GLN A 689 17.34 23.10 -18.51
CA GLN A 689 17.33 21.88 -17.67
C GLN A 689 15.93 21.33 -17.40
N PHE A 690 14.88 22.14 -17.56
CA PHE A 690 13.49 21.76 -17.32
C PHE A 690 12.73 21.48 -18.61
N ARG A 691 13.38 21.53 -19.78
CA ARG A 691 12.73 21.34 -21.08
C ARG A 691 11.85 20.10 -21.13
N ASP A 692 12.30 19.01 -20.51
CA ASP A 692 11.62 17.70 -20.56
C ASP A 692 10.62 17.51 -19.40
N LEU A 693 10.44 18.51 -18.53
CA LEU A 693 9.58 18.47 -17.35
C LEU A 693 8.10 18.29 -17.73
N ASP A 694 7.59 19.04 -18.71
CA ASP A 694 6.18 18.93 -19.11
C ASP A 694 5.87 17.56 -19.72
N SER A 695 6.81 16.99 -20.49
CA SER A 695 6.70 15.63 -21.02
C SER A 695 6.64 14.61 -19.87
N PHE A 696 7.52 14.75 -18.87
CA PHE A 696 7.52 13.90 -17.68
C PHE A 696 6.20 14.02 -16.90
N LEU A 697 5.72 15.24 -16.64
CA LEU A 697 4.46 15.46 -15.92
C LEU A 697 3.26 14.90 -16.67
N ASN A 698 3.25 14.97 -18.00
CA ASN A 698 2.19 14.42 -18.82
C ASN A 698 2.21 12.88 -18.83
N SER A 699 3.38 12.24 -18.98
CA SER A 699 3.47 10.77 -18.93
C SER A 699 3.15 10.22 -17.53
N HIS A 700 3.53 10.94 -16.48
CA HIS A 700 3.28 10.55 -15.08
C HIS A 700 1.98 11.13 -14.51
N ARG A 701 1.12 11.73 -15.33
CA ARG A 701 -0.07 12.47 -14.87
C ARG A 701 -0.96 11.58 -14.00
N ALA A 702 -1.28 10.37 -14.47
CA ALA A 702 -2.19 9.47 -13.77
C ALA A 702 -1.63 9.06 -12.39
N VAL A 703 -0.33 8.72 -12.34
CA VAL A 703 0.41 8.43 -11.10
C VAL A 703 0.37 9.60 -10.12
N LEU A 704 0.69 10.81 -10.61
CA LEU A 704 0.72 12.02 -9.79
C LEU A 704 -0.67 12.40 -9.26
N TYR A 705 -1.74 12.20 -10.04
CA TYR A 705 -3.11 12.42 -9.58
C TYR A 705 -3.48 11.47 -8.44
N GLU A 706 -3.15 10.18 -8.52
CA GLU A 706 -3.38 9.22 -7.43
C GLU A 706 -2.60 9.54 -6.15
N ILE A 707 -1.42 10.15 -6.29
CA ILE A 707 -0.58 10.58 -5.17
C ILE A 707 -1.10 11.88 -4.55
N LEU A 708 -1.44 12.89 -5.37
CA LEU A 708 -1.66 14.27 -4.93
C LEU A 708 -3.14 14.64 -4.76
N HIS A 709 -4.06 13.99 -5.48
CA HIS A 709 -5.50 14.30 -5.48
C HIS A 709 -6.32 13.35 -4.58
N ARG A 710 -5.72 12.88 -3.48
CA ARG A 710 -6.32 11.90 -2.56
C ARG A 710 -7.43 12.47 -1.68
N ASP A 711 -7.53 13.79 -1.56
CA ASP A 711 -8.56 14.48 -0.79
C ASP A 711 -9.41 15.37 -1.73
N PRO A 712 -10.59 14.90 -2.16
CA PRO A 712 -11.46 15.66 -3.07
C PRO A 712 -11.92 17.00 -2.49
N LEU A 713 -11.90 17.16 -1.16
CA LEU A 713 -12.29 18.41 -0.50
C LEU A 713 -11.13 19.39 -0.38
N PHE A 714 -9.90 18.94 -0.61
CA PHE A 714 -8.74 19.81 -0.57
C PHE A 714 -7.73 19.48 -1.70
N PRO A 715 -8.07 19.84 -2.96
CA PRO A 715 -7.11 19.81 -4.06
C PRO A 715 -5.86 20.64 -3.71
N GLY A 716 -4.69 20.01 -3.72
CA GLY A 716 -3.43 20.63 -3.32
C GLY A 716 -3.02 20.40 -1.85
N ARG A 717 -3.75 19.55 -1.11
CA ARG A 717 -3.38 19.12 0.26
C ARG A 717 -1.97 18.53 0.32
N PHE A 718 -1.62 17.66 -0.63
CA PHE A 718 -0.35 16.94 -0.61
C PHE A 718 0.70 17.65 -1.48
N ILE A 719 1.94 17.62 -1.02
CA ILE A 719 3.11 18.09 -1.78
C ILE A 719 4.12 16.94 -1.82
N LEU A 720 4.39 16.43 -3.02
CA LEU A 720 5.47 15.49 -3.25
C LEU A 720 6.78 16.26 -3.44
N TYR A 721 7.75 16.00 -2.58
CA TYR A 721 9.10 16.53 -2.71
C TYR A 721 10.00 15.48 -3.33
N GLY A 722 10.76 15.91 -4.33
CA GLY A 722 11.74 15.10 -5.02
C GLY A 722 12.77 15.96 -5.72
N GLU A 723 13.75 15.28 -6.31
CA GLU A 723 14.87 15.89 -6.99
C GLU A 723 14.76 15.72 -8.51
N TRP A 724 14.95 16.81 -9.24
CA TRP A 724 15.00 16.80 -10.71
C TRP A 724 16.44 16.67 -11.17
N LEU A 725 16.79 15.49 -11.67
CA LEU A 725 18.15 15.06 -11.96
C LEU A 725 18.49 15.12 -13.45
N ALA A 726 17.80 15.92 -14.26
CA ALA A 726 18.07 15.98 -15.70
C ALA A 726 19.41 16.64 -16.05
N ALA A 727 19.89 17.58 -15.25
CA ALA A 727 21.17 18.26 -15.47
C ALA A 727 22.24 17.80 -14.48
N THR A 728 23.50 17.78 -14.93
CA THR A 728 24.67 17.56 -14.07
C THR A 728 24.98 18.85 -13.30
N HIS A 729 24.86 18.83 -11.97
CA HIS A 729 25.22 19.98 -11.12
C HIS A 729 26.66 19.85 -10.64
N SER A 730 26.92 18.91 -9.72
CA SER A 730 28.27 18.62 -9.21
C SER A 730 28.77 17.24 -9.65
N ILE A 731 27.88 16.24 -9.68
CA ILE A 731 28.22 14.86 -10.04
C ILE A 731 27.48 14.46 -11.32
N PRO A 732 28.19 13.90 -12.33
CA PRO A 732 27.57 13.36 -13.52
C PRO A 732 26.98 11.98 -13.20
N TYR A 733 25.66 11.93 -13.01
CA TYR A 733 24.98 10.66 -12.79
C TYR A 733 24.87 9.88 -14.10
N SER A 734 25.37 8.65 -14.11
CA SER A 734 25.43 7.78 -15.28
C SER A 734 24.50 6.56 -15.20
N LYS A 735 23.85 6.34 -14.05
CA LYS A 735 23.04 5.14 -13.76
C LYS A 735 21.63 5.49 -13.27
N LEU A 736 21.09 6.65 -13.64
CA LEU A 736 19.73 7.05 -13.27
C LEU A 736 18.68 6.18 -13.96
N ARG A 737 17.60 5.86 -13.24
CA ARG A 737 16.43 5.17 -13.81
C ARG A 737 15.26 6.11 -14.11
N SER A 738 15.30 7.33 -13.59
CA SER A 738 14.30 8.36 -13.80
C SER A 738 14.94 9.74 -13.71
N LEU A 739 14.30 10.73 -14.30
CA LEU A 739 14.68 12.14 -14.15
C LEU A 739 14.20 12.74 -12.83
N PHE A 740 13.27 12.07 -12.12
CA PHE A 740 12.72 12.56 -10.86
C PHE A 740 12.76 11.49 -9.77
N TYR A 741 13.38 11.82 -8.64
CA TYR A 741 13.44 10.96 -7.45
C TYR A 741 12.73 11.61 -6.27
N ALA A 742 11.59 11.03 -5.87
CA ALA A 742 10.86 11.43 -4.68
C ALA A 742 11.64 11.09 -3.40
N PHE A 743 11.53 11.94 -2.37
CA PHE A 743 12.14 11.68 -1.06
C PHE A 743 11.24 12.01 0.13
N ASP A 744 10.23 12.87 0.00
CA ASP A 744 9.32 13.22 1.09
C ASP A 744 7.92 13.58 0.56
N LEU A 745 6.89 13.36 1.38
CA LEU A 745 5.51 13.78 1.09
C LEU A 745 4.99 14.58 2.27
N TYR A 746 4.50 15.79 2.00
CA TYR A 746 3.97 16.70 3.01
C TYR A 746 2.47 16.82 2.90
N ASP A 747 1.81 16.74 4.04
CA ASP A 747 0.38 16.95 4.19
C ASP A 747 0.11 18.33 4.79
N ARG A 748 -0.47 19.23 3.99
CA ARG A 748 -0.80 20.60 4.40
C ARG A 748 -1.91 20.67 5.45
N GLU A 749 -2.79 19.67 5.53
CA GLU A 749 -3.86 19.65 6.54
C GLU A 749 -3.28 19.40 7.94
N THR A 750 -2.40 18.41 8.05
CA THR A 750 -1.78 18.04 9.35
C THR A 750 -0.52 18.86 9.65
N GLY A 751 0.08 19.50 8.64
CA GLY A 751 1.34 20.21 8.76
C GLY A 751 2.55 19.29 8.98
N GLN A 752 2.43 18.02 8.60
CA GLN A 752 3.42 16.98 8.87
C GLN A 752 3.86 16.29 7.59
N PHE A 753 5.08 15.75 7.63
CA PHE A 753 5.57 14.88 6.58
C PHE A 753 5.25 13.43 6.90
N TRP A 754 4.86 12.66 5.89
CA TRP A 754 4.66 11.23 6.01
C TRP A 754 6.01 10.52 6.10
N ASP A 755 6.03 9.41 6.84
CA ASP A 755 7.19 8.54 6.92
C ASP A 755 7.55 7.91 5.57
N ARG A 756 8.77 7.38 5.47
CA ARG A 756 9.27 6.78 4.23
C ARG A 756 8.46 5.54 3.86
N ALA A 757 8.01 4.75 4.82
CA ALA A 757 7.24 3.53 4.56
C ALA A 757 5.92 3.85 3.84
N SER A 758 5.17 4.84 4.32
CA SER A 758 3.90 5.28 3.73
C SER A 758 4.09 5.85 2.32
N LEU A 759 5.14 6.65 2.12
CA LEU A 759 5.47 7.19 0.79
C LEU A 759 5.89 6.07 -0.17
N HIS A 760 6.75 5.15 0.26
CA HIS A 760 7.17 4.03 -0.57
C HIS A 760 6.00 3.14 -0.99
N GLU A 761 5.07 2.88 -0.06
CA GLU A 761 3.86 2.13 -0.35
C GLU A 761 3.00 2.85 -1.40
N LEU A 762 2.77 4.16 -1.21
CA LEU A 762 1.99 4.98 -2.13
C LEU A 762 2.60 4.99 -3.54
N LEU A 763 3.92 5.13 -3.64
CA LEU A 763 4.64 5.08 -4.92
C LEU A 763 4.60 3.68 -5.54
N SER A 764 4.73 2.62 -4.73
CA SER A 764 4.67 1.23 -5.20
C SER A 764 3.30 0.87 -5.77
N ILE A 765 2.24 1.33 -5.11
CA ILE A 765 0.86 1.15 -5.58
C ILE A 765 0.69 1.82 -6.94
N SER A 766 1.14 3.07 -7.03
CA SER A 766 1.00 3.84 -8.25
C SER A 766 1.82 3.22 -9.39
N ALA A 767 3.07 2.85 -9.13
CA ALA A 767 3.93 2.15 -10.08
C ALA A 767 3.33 0.83 -10.58
N ALA A 768 2.70 0.03 -9.71
CA ALA A 768 2.09 -1.23 -10.12
C ALA A 768 0.84 -1.07 -11.00
N ALA A 769 0.22 0.12 -11.02
CA ALA A 769 -0.95 0.43 -11.83
C ALA A 769 -0.60 0.81 -13.27
N TYR A 770 0.65 1.20 -13.53
CA TYR A 770 1.14 1.71 -14.81
C TYR A 770 2.39 0.92 -15.26
N GLN A 771 2.87 1.12 -16.49
CA GLN A 771 4.07 0.42 -16.98
C GLN A 771 5.31 0.88 -16.17
N ASP A 772 6.28 -0.02 -15.96
CA ASP A 772 7.41 0.23 -15.03
C ASP A 772 8.24 1.48 -15.40
N ASP A 773 8.23 1.90 -16.67
CA ASP A 773 8.92 3.10 -17.16
C ASP A 773 8.28 4.43 -16.71
N ASP A 774 7.02 4.40 -16.21
CA ASP A 774 6.29 5.55 -15.68
C ASP A 774 6.29 5.61 -14.13
N ALA A 775 7.11 4.78 -13.47
CA ALA A 775 7.19 4.73 -12.01
C ALA A 775 8.08 5.84 -11.44
N ILE A 776 7.50 6.69 -10.58
CA ILE A 776 8.27 7.67 -9.80
C ILE A 776 9.20 6.93 -8.82
N GLN A 777 10.50 7.15 -8.97
CA GLN A 777 11.52 6.49 -8.15
C GLN A 777 11.63 7.16 -6.77
N LEU A 778 11.93 6.36 -5.74
CA LEU A 778 12.20 6.85 -4.39
C LEU A 778 13.70 6.80 -4.09
N VAL A 779 14.23 7.80 -3.40
CA VAL A 779 15.65 7.84 -3.03
C VAL A 779 16.04 6.58 -2.22
N PRO A 780 17.17 5.92 -2.53
CA PRO A 780 17.57 4.65 -1.93
C PRO A 780 17.66 4.72 -0.41
N LYS A 781 17.20 3.66 0.26
CA LYS A 781 17.38 3.48 1.71
C LYS A 781 18.74 2.85 1.94
N LEU A 782 19.62 3.54 2.67
CA LEU A 782 20.94 3.00 3.02
C LEU A 782 20.91 2.16 4.29
N TRP A 783 20.10 2.58 5.27
CA TRP A 783 20.02 1.95 6.59
C TRP A 783 18.67 2.28 7.28
N GLU A 784 18.25 1.42 8.21
CA GLU A 784 17.06 1.58 9.06
C GLU A 784 17.27 0.93 10.44
N GLY A 785 16.80 1.57 11.51
CA GLY A 785 16.82 1.01 12.88
C GLY A 785 16.24 1.96 13.94
N HIS A 786 16.19 1.53 15.20
CA HIS A 786 15.67 2.34 16.32
C HIS A 786 16.72 3.19 17.02
N VAL A 787 17.97 2.74 16.98
CA VAL A 787 19.11 3.40 17.61
C VAL A 787 20.01 3.91 16.51
N LEU A 788 20.34 5.21 16.55
CA LEU A 788 21.21 5.83 15.58
C LEU A 788 22.57 5.10 15.57
N PRO A 789 23.16 4.82 14.39
CA PRO A 789 24.50 4.26 14.34
C PRO A 789 25.52 5.15 15.06
N PRO A 790 26.60 4.58 15.62
CA PRO A 790 27.68 5.35 16.21
C PRO A 790 28.24 6.40 15.24
N ARG A 791 28.80 7.47 15.79
CA ARG A 791 29.31 8.62 15.02
C ARG A 791 30.24 8.20 13.88
N ASP A 792 31.18 7.30 14.13
CA ASP A 792 32.17 6.89 13.13
C ASP A 792 31.54 6.07 11.99
N GLU A 793 30.55 5.22 12.29
CA GLU A 793 29.81 4.46 11.26
C GLU A 793 29.00 5.41 10.34
N LEU A 794 28.42 6.47 10.90
CA LEU A 794 27.73 7.50 10.10
C LEU A 794 28.69 8.27 9.19
N ILE A 795 29.93 8.49 9.63
CA ILE A 795 30.97 9.13 8.82
C ILE A 795 31.39 8.19 7.69
N ASP A 796 31.60 6.91 7.98
CA ASP A 796 31.94 5.90 6.97
C ASP A 796 30.84 5.77 5.91
N LEU A 797 29.57 5.81 6.34
CA LEU A 797 28.43 5.83 5.42
C LEU A 797 28.45 7.05 4.50
N ALA A 798 28.92 8.21 4.95
CA ALA A 798 28.99 9.42 4.13
C ALA A 798 30.27 9.52 3.28
N GLN A 799 31.40 9.00 3.75
CA GLN A 799 32.68 9.13 3.06
C GLN A 799 33.05 7.94 2.17
N LEU A 800 32.75 6.71 2.59
CA LEU A 800 33.27 5.49 1.97
C LEU A 800 32.21 4.74 1.14
N ARG A 801 30.92 4.97 1.41
CA ARG A 801 29.83 4.26 0.72
C ARG A 801 29.81 4.64 -0.77
N ARG A 802 29.80 3.63 -1.64
CA ARG A 802 29.61 3.83 -3.09
C ARG A 802 28.17 4.19 -3.43
N SER A 803 28.00 5.15 -4.34
CA SER A 803 26.71 5.56 -4.89
C SER A 803 26.14 4.50 -5.82
N GLN A 804 24.80 4.46 -5.92
CA GLN A 804 24.09 3.64 -6.90
C GLN A 804 23.93 4.35 -8.26
N PHE A 805 24.16 5.67 -8.31
CA PHE A 805 23.83 6.51 -9.46
C PHE A 805 25.03 6.87 -10.34
N TYR A 806 26.25 6.62 -9.88
CA TYR A 806 27.49 6.83 -10.62
C TYR A 806 28.65 6.04 -10.01
N ASP A 807 29.83 6.05 -10.65
CA ASP A 807 31.03 5.36 -10.19
C ASP A 807 31.85 6.23 -9.21
N GLY A 808 31.32 6.43 -8.00
CA GLY A 808 31.99 7.19 -6.94
C GLY A 808 31.29 7.06 -5.58
N PRO A 809 31.73 7.80 -4.55
CA PRO A 809 31.09 7.79 -3.23
C PRO A 809 29.71 8.46 -3.23
N VAL A 810 28.89 8.24 -2.22
CA VAL A 810 27.69 9.05 -2.01
C VAL A 810 28.06 10.51 -1.71
N GLU A 811 27.19 11.45 -2.05
CA GLU A 811 27.38 12.88 -1.74
C GLU A 811 27.32 13.14 -0.24
N GLY A 812 26.44 12.38 0.41
CA GLY A 812 26.11 12.54 1.80
C GLY A 812 24.95 11.63 2.16
N VAL A 813 24.53 11.77 3.39
CA VAL A 813 23.65 10.88 4.12
C VAL A 813 22.62 11.75 4.80
N TYR A 814 21.36 11.54 4.48
CA TYR A 814 20.21 12.28 5.00
C TYR A 814 19.44 11.40 5.97
N VAL A 815 19.42 11.78 7.24
CA VAL A 815 18.81 11.01 8.32
C VAL A 815 17.42 11.57 8.62
N LYS A 816 16.42 10.71 8.72
CA LYS A 816 15.05 11.01 9.19
C LYS A 816 14.79 10.25 10.48
N TRP A 817 14.19 10.92 11.46
CA TRP A 817 13.51 10.26 12.58
C TRP A 817 12.02 10.25 12.32
N GLU A 818 11.43 9.06 12.33
CA GLU A 818 10.05 8.78 11.97
C GLU A 818 9.34 8.17 13.18
N ARG A 819 8.11 8.60 13.50
CA ARG A 819 7.34 8.08 14.62
C ARG A 819 5.85 8.14 14.29
N LEU A 820 5.14 7.02 14.48
CA LEU A 820 3.70 6.89 14.25
C LEU A 820 3.25 7.38 12.86
N GLY A 821 3.92 6.95 11.79
CA GLY A 821 3.53 7.32 10.42
C GLY A 821 4.09 8.65 9.90
N HIS A 822 4.85 9.38 10.72
CA HIS A 822 5.27 10.76 10.40
C HIS A 822 6.74 11.03 10.69
N VAL A 823 7.37 11.89 9.88
CA VAL A 823 8.75 12.36 10.12
C VAL A 823 8.74 13.46 11.19
N LYS A 824 9.48 13.24 12.29
CA LYS A 824 9.65 14.18 13.40
C LYS A 824 10.86 15.08 13.20
N GLU A 825 12.01 14.50 12.88
CA GLU A 825 13.26 15.23 12.71
C GLU A 825 14.04 14.78 11.48
N ARG A 826 14.94 15.66 11.02
CA ARG A 826 15.74 15.47 9.81
C ARG A 826 17.11 16.08 9.98
N SER A 827 18.13 15.35 9.60
CA SER A 827 19.51 15.82 9.60
C SER A 827 20.25 15.34 8.36
N LYS A 828 21.41 15.93 8.07
CA LYS A 828 22.29 15.51 6.97
C LYS A 828 23.73 15.39 7.46
N ILE A 829 24.51 14.54 6.81
CA ILE A 829 25.96 14.48 6.89
C ILE A 829 26.43 14.55 5.45
N VAL A 830 27.28 15.52 5.13
CA VAL A 830 27.77 15.73 3.78
C VAL A 830 29.25 15.37 3.77
N ARG A 831 29.68 14.66 2.74
CA ARG A 831 31.07 14.24 2.58
C ARG A 831 32.00 15.46 2.54
N SER A 832 33.19 15.35 3.13
CA SER A 832 34.11 16.48 3.34
C SER A 832 34.64 17.12 2.06
N ASP A 833 34.82 16.34 0.99
CA ASP A 833 35.29 16.79 -0.33
C ASP A 833 34.15 17.16 -1.28
N PHE A 834 32.89 17.07 -0.83
CA PHE A 834 31.74 17.48 -1.63
C PHE A 834 31.54 18.99 -1.55
N LEU A 835 31.98 19.68 -2.59
CA LEU A 835 31.73 21.10 -2.76
C LEU A 835 30.28 21.32 -3.21
N ALA A 836 29.47 21.88 -2.31
CA ALA A 836 28.15 22.39 -2.64
C ALA A 836 28.28 23.65 -3.51
N GLY A 837 28.58 23.46 -4.80
CA GLY A 837 28.55 24.52 -5.82
C GLY A 837 29.90 25.09 -6.25
N ASP A 838 30.78 24.28 -6.84
CA ASP A 838 31.80 24.84 -7.74
C ASP A 838 31.10 25.47 -8.95
N ALA A 839 31.44 26.74 -9.22
CA ALA A 839 30.95 27.61 -10.30
C ALA A 839 29.59 27.17 -10.86
N HIS A 840 28.51 27.76 -10.31
CA HIS A 840 27.13 27.63 -10.79
C HIS A 840 27.17 27.35 -12.31
N TRP A 841 26.59 26.26 -12.82
CA TRP A 841 26.73 25.80 -14.22
C TRP A 841 26.58 26.90 -15.28
N SER A 842 25.92 28.02 -14.94
CA SER A 842 25.82 29.28 -15.69
C SER A 842 27.16 30.01 -15.91
N GLN A 843 28.21 29.62 -15.21
CA GLN A 843 29.57 30.18 -15.26
C GLN A 843 30.57 29.22 -15.93
N ARG A 844 30.14 28.00 -16.30
CA ARG A 844 31.00 27.05 -17.03
C ARG A 844 31.04 27.44 -18.52
N PRO A 845 32.23 27.54 -19.15
CA PRO A 845 32.36 27.87 -20.57
C PRO A 845 31.63 26.90 -21.51
N GLU A 846 31.42 25.65 -21.06
CA GLU A 846 30.89 24.52 -21.84
C GLU A 846 29.35 24.40 -21.79
N GLY A 847 28.68 25.17 -20.91
CA GLY A 847 27.22 25.15 -20.75
C GLY A 847 26.68 24.02 -19.86
N ILE A 848 25.35 23.77 -19.92
CA ILE A 848 24.69 22.69 -19.17
C ILE A 848 24.97 21.33 -19.80
N HIS A 849 25.44 20.39 -18.97
CA HIS A 849 25.46 18.96 -19.28
C HIS A 849 24.20 18.28 -18.73
N PHE A 850 23.66 17.34 -19.50
CA PHE A 850 22.50 16.55 -19.11
C PHE A 850 22.94 15.17 -18.62
N ASN A 851 22.35 14.69 -17.54
CA ASN A 851 22.56 13.32 -17.08
C ASN A 851 21.83 12.34 -18.01
N THR A 852 22.36 11.14 -18.11
CA THR A 852 21.77 10.08 -18.92
C THR A 852 20.87 9.21 -18.03
N VAL A 853 19.63 9.00 -18.47
CA VAL A 853 18.78 7.96 -17.90
C VAL A 853 19.07 6.67 -18.65
N LEU A 854 19.18 5.56 -17.92
CA LEU A 854 19.21 4.24 -18.52
C LEU A 854 17.89 4.03 -19.28
N THR A 855 17.89 4.30 -20.58
CA THR A 855 16.81 3.89 -21.47
C THR A 855 16.86 2.39 -21.60
N SER A 856 15.70 1.74 -21.65
CA SER A 856 15.49 0.31 -21.94
C SER A 856 15.95 -0.10 -23.35
N THR A 857 16.88 0.63 -23.96
CA THR A 857 17.44 0.40 -25.29
C THR A 857 18.93 0.13 -25.19
N LEU A 858 19.27 -1.16 -25.07
CA LEU A 858 20.29 -1.86 -25.85
C LEU A 858 20.23 -3.37 -25.58
#